data_AF-T1G1W0-F1
#
_entry.id   AF-T1G1W0-F1
#
_cell.length_a   1.000
_cell.length_b   1.000
_cell.length_c   1.000
_cell.angle_alpha   90.00
_cell.angle_beta   90.00
_cell.angle_gamma   90.00
#
_symmetry.space_group_name_H-M   'P 1'
#
loop_
_entity.id
_entity.type
_entity.pdbx_description
1 polymer ?
#
loop_
_entity_poly.entity_id
_entity_poly.type
_entity_poly.pdbx_seq_one_letter_code
_entity_poly.pdbx_strand_id
1 'polypeptide(L)'
;MSLFKTKEIWSADVGNNAEEVFDVGCMCLADLDHSGRGNKIVVGSFGGVLRIYQPNLKYEIHKKADELLCEVAVKEPIIHVVVGRFVVSSPTLSIAVLQIKKLSVYLFESNLGSNSSTLLECNMTCVYEHKLRRNAFNMCHGPFGKVQGKDFLCVQSLDGVISIYEQEVYALSRCLPNSLIPGPIVYVGSTDCFVTVSSARMVECYELQTIATSSDNVSKAQDGISSSGKKINAFWTFITNDNARDIQVVTHHTSNKQNIYVLGCERNLYAFTSSGVIFLMKKFEFDPSSFFVYSPNVEELTVNILITTHNKTLLVYKNTTLQWAANLANVPVQVARISTDGKGCIVTMDDSGRLAALFLGTEPSVWSRPVFQSNSSREAGFNEAQAELKKLQELIKRKQGESKVESVGELTQPVEVSCLVQLRDDLVRMLSVRNLKVTIRHACMMRLYLGLLYTSKQTHARTHAHTLEYSVVGGIKVLERSSEIELPIMMERVEPEKTSSIKLTMDSNVASFDLNSLYSGFVVDGEDGSLAVAFKCVGQSDRAVVTFLSSKTSNRFRLQSDSLPEMWLVLKDFVKRLNKKSPDVRLSIDLQKQLPLVEYFHIMDQHFQCRREKVKLDLLLESTALQYRAVQKRLLIIFKDKSATSLKKLDFLLEATYKQIISITEQIDANDLKLRQASSSLSAATHLIILLIRIALNLSDEEMKIFQSSFTPNVHSCDASGGWEEIVESNITSMLKVYFSKSINPEPAISTAANQIPTSLENIEKLKKRIGLLLDKLIKGGRLTDQQQQKQTQRSTQQYQQKSGDGINFKIFYNIKYGCLLLSTRIHHIYSNFLVS
;
A
#
# COMPACT_ATOMS: atom_id res chain seq x y z
N MET A 1 -8.70 30.04 22.98
CA MET A 1 -8.71 28.57 22.76
C MET A 1 -7.57 27.96 23.58
N SER A 2 -7.81 27.27 24.69
CA SER A 2 -6.70 26.90 25.60
C SER A 2 -6.76 25.53 26.26
N LEU A 3 -7.91 24.81 26.26
CA LEU A 3 -7.97 23.47 26.84
C LEU A 3 -6.93 22.52 26.23
N PHE A 4 -6.19 21.82 27.11
CA PHE A 4 -5.11 20.89 26.75
C PHE A 4 -3.96 21.51 25.95
N LYS A 5 -3.77 22.82 26.07
CA LYS A 5 -2.58 23.52 25.58
C LYS A 5 -1.83 24.15 26.75
N THR A 6 -0.51 24.19 26.69
CA THR A 6 0.27 25.03 27.59
C THR A 6 0.21 26.47 27.12
N LYS A 7 -0.05 27.39 28.04
CA LYS A 7 0.12 28.83 27.81
C LYS A 7 1.44 29.27 28.44
N GLU A 8 2.16 30.15 27.75
CA GLU A 8 3.43 30.71 28.20
C GLU A 8 3.14 31.95 29.06
N ILE A 9 3.68 32.00 30.29
CA ILE A 9 3.69 33.23 31.12
C ILE A 9 4.95 34.01 30.84
N TRP A 10 6.06 33.31 30.70
CA TRP A 10 7.37 33.89 30.43
C TRP A 10 8.13 32.97 29.48
N SER A 11 8.85 33.55 28.55
CA SER A 11 9.79 32.82 27.70
C SER A 11 11.00 33.68 27.37
N ALA A 12 12.15 33.05 27.36
CA ALA A 12 13.43 33.63 27.00
C ALA A 12 14.17 32.66 26.07
N ASP A 13 14.69 33.20 24.98
CA ASP A 13 15.62 32.47 24.12
C ASP A 13 17.04 32.71 24.67
N VAL A 14 17.65 31.64 25.17
CA VAL A 14 18.94 31.66 25.84
C VAL A 14 20.05 31.48 24.79
N GLY A 15 20.76 32.58 24.50
CA GLY A 15 21.88 32.61 23.54
C GLY A 15 21.50 33.13 22.15
N ASN A 16 22.50 33.33 21.28
CA ASN A 16 22.24 33.54 19.85
C ASN A 16 21.86 32.18 19.25
N ASN A 17 20.63 32.07 18.74
CA ASN A 17 19.88 30.87 18.31
C ASN A 17 20.58 29.81 17.40
N ALA A 18 21.89 29.79 17.24
CA ALA A 18 22.63 28.88 16.35
C ALA A 18 23.85 28.17 16.96
N GLU A 19 24.42 28.59 18.10
CA GLU A 19 25.70 28.03 18.59
C GLU A 19 25.65 27.38 19.99
N GLU A 20 24.63 27.66 20.80
CA GLU A 20 24.52 27.12 22.16
C GLU A 20 23.60 25.89 22.20
N VAL A 21 24.04 24.85 22.93
CA VAL A 21 23.34 23.58 23.10
C VAL A 21 23.20 23.27 24.59
N PHE A 22 22.06 22.69 24.97
CA PHE A 22 21.72 22.35 26.35
C PHE A 22 21.33 20.89 26.48
N ASP A 23 21.65 20.28 27.64
CA ASP A 23 21.27 18.90 27.98
C ASP A 23 20.68 18.81 29.41
N VAL A 24 20.31 17.61 29.85
CA VAL A 24 19.86 17.33 31.22
C VAL A 24 20.94 17.75 32.23
N GLY A 25 20.54 18.50 33.26
CA GLY A 25 21.45 19.00 34.30
C GLY A 25 22.02 20.40 34.00
N CYS A 26 21.71 20.97 32.83
CA CYS A 26 22.07 22.36 32.50
C CYS A 26 21.17 23.40 33.19
N MET A 27 19.96 23.01 33.66
CA MET A 27 19.05 23.88 34.39
C MET A 27 18.90 23.45 35.85
N CYS A 28 19.00 24.41 36.77
CA CYS A 28 18.75 24.22 38.20
C CYS A 28 17.84 25.33 38.74
N LEU A 29 16.99 25.01 39.72
CA LEU A 29 16.07 25.96 40.35
C LEU A 29 16.37 26.06 41.85
N ALA A 30 16.63 27.26 42.36
CA ALA A 30 16.84 27.50 43.79
C ALA A 30 16.61 28.97 44.17
N ASP A 31 16.24 29.23 45.43
CA ASP A 31 16.22 30.59 46.00
C ASP A 31 17.61 30.95 46.54
N LEU A 32 18.46 31.50 45.68
CA LEU A 32 19.86 31.82 46.00
C LEU A 32 20.00 32.86 47.14
N ASP A 33 19.05 33.79 47.25
CA ASP A 33 19.16 34.95 48.14
C ASP A 33 18.42 34.75 49.46
N HIS A 34 17.69 33.63 49.60
CA HIS A 34 16.74 33.40 50.71
C HIS A 34 15.78 34.59 50.90
N SER A 35 15.53 35.33 49.82
CA SER A 35 14.81 36.60 49.85
C SER A 35 13.30 36.42 49.98
N GLY A 36 12.82 35.17 49.83
CA GLY A 36 11.40 34.85 49.81
C GLY A 36 10.68 35.33 48.55
N ARG A 37 11.39 35.88 47.56
CA ARG A 37 10.83 36.45 46.31
C ARG A 37 10.62 35.42 45.18
N GLY A 38 10.72 34.12 45.50
CA GLY A 38 10.59 33.01 44.56
C GLY A 38 11.92 32.46 44.07
N ASN A 39 11.92 31.23 43.53
CA ASN A 39 13.15 30.60 43.05
C ASN A 39 13.69 31.30 41.79
N LYS A 40 15.01 31.30 41.65
CA LYS A 40 15.71 31.72 40.43
C LYS A 40 15.95 30.53 39.53
N ILE A 41 16.02 30.79 38.22
CA ILE A 41 16.38 29.79 37.21
C ILE A 41 17.86 29.99 36.88
N VAL A 42 18.69 29.01 37.21
CA VAL A 42 20.11 28.99 36.85
C VAL A 42 20.28 28.09 35.63
N VAL A 43 20.90 28.62 34.57
CA VAL A 43 21.12 27.92 33.31
C VAL A 43 22.60 27.96 32.95
N GLY A 44 23.20 26.79 32.74
CA GLY A 44 24.52 26.64 32.17
C GLY A 44 24.44 26.18 30.72
N SER A 45 25.27 26.76 29.86
CA SER A 45 25.37 26.39 28.44
C SER A 45 26.64 25.61 28.15
N PHE A 46 26.62 24.70 27.16
CA PHE A 46 27.85 24.12 26.63
C PHE A 46 28.76 25.16 25.95
N GLY A 47 28.25 26.35 25.62
CA GLY A 47 29.05 27.49 25.20
C GLY A 47 29.91 28.11 26.31
N GLY A 48 29.78 27.65 27.57
CA GLY A 48 30.53 28.18 28.70
C GLY A 48 29.93 29.46 29.28
N VAL A 49 28.62 29.65 29.17
CA VAL A 49 27.94 30.82 29.74
C VAL A 49 26.96 30.37 30.82
N LEU A 50 27.09 30.97 32.00
CA LEU A 50 26.20 30.78 33.14
C LEU A 50 25.27 31.98 33.25
N ARG A 51 23.95 31.74 33.25
CA ARG A 51 22.92 32.77 33.31
C ARG A 51 21.95 32.51 34.45
N ILE A 52 21.52 33.57 35.11
CA ILE A 52 20.55 33.50 36.20
C ILE A 52 19.37 34.39 35.84
N TYR A 53 18.19 33.78 35.73
CA TYR A 53 16.94 34.46 35.43
C TYR A 53 16.04 34.51 36.65
N GLN A 54 15.37 35.64 36.83
CA GLN A 54 14.22 35.78 37.73
C GLN A 54 13.00 36.15 36.90
N PRO A 55 12.14 35.19 36.54
CA PRO A 55 10.94 35.49 35.76
C PRO A 55 9.98 36.34 36.58
N ASN A 56 9.56 37.48 36.04
CA ASN A 56 8.54 38.32 36.68
C ASN A 56 7.15 37.89 36.21
N LEU A 57 6.50 37.03 36.99
CA LEU A 57 5.20 36.42 36.63
C LEU A 57 3.99 37.37 36.80
N LYS A 58 4.19 38.68 37.02
CA LYS A 58 3.11 39.66 37.31
C LYS A 58 2.64 40.46 36.10
N TYR A 59 3.41 40.56 35.03
CA TYR A 59 3.05 41.34 33.85
C TYR A 59 3.01 40.44 32.62
N GLU A 60 1.84 40.35 31.97
CA GLU A 60 1.66 39.48 30.81
C GLU A 60 2.46 39.93 29.59
N ILE A 61 2.93 41.18 29.48
CA ILE A 61 3.55 41.64 28.23
C ILE A 61 4.57 42.77 28.46
N HIS A 62 5.82 42.52 28.02
CA HIS A 62 6.88 43.47 27.68
C HIS A 62 7.64 44.23 28.80
N LYS A 63 8.65 43.59 29.42
CA LYS A 63 9.94 44.24 29.77
C LYS A 63 11.08 43.21 29.80
N LYS A 64 11.76 43.00 28.67
CA LYS A 64 12.83 41.99 28.50
C LYS A 64 14.15 42.29 29.27
N ALA A 65 14.35 43.50 29.77
CA ALA A 65 15.67 43.94 30.26
C ALA A 65 15.93 43.70 31.76
N ASP A 66 14.88 43.56 32.60
CA ASP A 66 15.00 43.44 34.06
C ASP A 66 14.98 41.96 34.55
N GLU A 67 14.98 40.98 33.64
CA GLU A 67 14.71 39.56 33.95
C GLU A 67 15.98 38.70 34.06
N LEU A 68 17.06 39.09 33.38
CA LEU A 68 18.38 38.49 33.51
C LEU A 68 19.13 39.19 34.66
N LEU A 69 19.39 38.45 35.74
CA LEU A 69 20.06 38.99 36.92
C LEU A 69 21.57 39.06 36.72
N CYS A 70 22.15 38.00 36.18
CA CYS A 70 23.60 37.88 36.01
C CYS A 70 23.92 36.96 34.84
N GLU A 71 24.95 37.32 34.08
CA GLU A 71 25.54 36.52 33.01
C GLU A 71 27.05 36.51 33.18
N VAL A 72 27.63 35.31 33.28
CA VAL A 72 29.07 35.10 33.46
C VAL A 72 29.57 34.11 32.41
N ALA A 73 30.52 34.55 31.59
CA ALA A 73 31.21 33.69 30.66
C ALA A 73 32.35 32.92 31.36
N VAL A 74 32.10 31.65 31.65
CA VAL A 74 33.08 30.69 32.13
C VAL A 74 33.64 29.95 30.92
N LYS A 75 34.78 30.40 30.38
CA LYS A 75 35.46 30.01 29.12
C LYS A 75 35.47 28.53 28.66
N GLU A 76 35.01 27.57 29.46
CA GLU A 76 34.89 26.14 29.10
C GLU A 76 33.43 25.64 29.24
N PRO A 77 33.02 24.61 28.48
CA PRO A 77 31.65 24.08 28.49
C PRO A 77 31.14 23.68 29.88
N ILE A 78 29.92 24.08 30.21
CA ILE A 78 29.25 23.74 31.48
C ILE A 78 28.42 22.47 31.27
N ILE A 79 28.81 21.38 31.92
CA ILE A 79 28.16 20.06 31.78
C ILE A 79 26.93 19.94 32.68
N HIS A 80 27.06 20.39 33.94
CA HIS A 80 26.02 20.24 34.94
C HIS A 80 26.10 21.41 35.92
N VAL A 81 24.95 21.97 36.31
CA VAL A 81 24.83 23.00 37.34
C VAL A 81 23.99 22.50 38.50
N VAL A 82 24.50 22.66 39.72
CA VAL A 82 23.81 22.24 40.94
C VAL A 82 23.89 23.36 41.97
N VAL A 83 22.83 23.55 42.75
CA VAL A 83 22.80 24.51 43.85
C VAL A 83 22.72 23.77 45.17
N GLY A 84 23.57 24.15 46.13
CA GLY A 84 23.66 23.53 47.45
C GLY A 84 24.59 24.29 48.39
N ARG A 85 24.78 23.76 49.61
CA ARG A 85 25.62 24.37 50.65
C ARG A 85 27.07 23.86 50.58
N PHE A 86 27.86 24.44 49.68
CA PHE A 86 29.21 23.96 49.38
C PHE A 86 30.35 24.73 50.07
N VAL A 87 30.05 25.74 50.88
CA VAL A 87 31.04 26.57 51.58
C VAL A 87 31.04 26.23 53.07
N VAL A 88 32.24 26.09 53.66
CA VAL A 88 32.41 25.69 55.08
C VAL A 88 31.89 26.77 56.04
N SER A 89 32.09 28.04 55.68
CA SER A 89 31.92 29.22 56.55
C SER A 89 30.55 29.90 56.47
N SER A 90 29.70 29.56 55.50
CA SER A 90 28.39 30.19 55.29
C SER A 90 27.30 29.16 55.02
N PRO A 91 26.09 29.29 55.61
CA PRO A 91 24.93 28.45 55.29
C PRO A 91 24.23 28.85 53.97
N THR A 92 24.73 29.87 53.26
CA THR A 92 24.15 30.35 52.01
C THR A 92 24.25 29.31 50.89
N LEU A 93 23.28 29.34 49.98
CA LEU A 93 23.30 28.49 48.80
C LEU A 93 24.35 29.00 47.83
N SER A 94 25.12 28.07 47.28
CA SER A 94 26.19 28.31 46.33
C SER A 94 25.95 27.48 45.08
N ILE A 95 26.42 27.97 43.93
CA ILE A 95 26.25 27.32 42.63
C ILE A 95 27.52 26.55 42.32
N ALA A 96 27.43 25.22 42.26
CA ALA A 96 28.47 24.37 41.73
C ALA A 96 28.30 24.22 40.20
N VAL A 97 29.35 24.53 39.47
CA VAL A 97 29.43 24.44 38.01
C VAL A 97 30.45 23.38 37.64
N LEU A 98 29.99 22.31 37.00
CA LEU A 98 30.83 21.24 36.50
C LEU A 98 31.24 21.51 35.07
N GLN A 99 32.54 21.45 34.81
CA GLN A 99 33.16 21.50 33.49
C GLN A 99 33.91 20.19 33.24
N ILE A 100 34.41 19.97 32.02
CA ILE A 100 35.03 18.70 31.62
C ILE A 100 36.18 18.31 32.57
N LYS A 101 37.07 19.25 32.91
CA LYS A 101 38.24 19.02 33.76
C LYS A 101 38.30 19.89 35.01
N LYS A 102 37.22 20.58 35.34
CA LYS A 102 37.19 21.58 36.41
C LYS A 102 35.83 21.59 37.09
N LEU A 103 35.83 21.74 38.41
CA LEU A 103 34.64 21.95 39.21
C LEU A 103 34.81 23.29 39.93
N SER A 104 33.93 24.25 39.67
CA SER A 104 34.03 25.60 40.20
C SER A 104 32.80 25.91 41.03
N VAL A 105 32.99 26.51 42.21
CA VAL A 105 31.88 26.92 43.07
C VAL A 105 31.80 28.44 43.10
N TYR A 106 30.61 28.95 42.79
CA TYR A 106 30.31 30.38 42.74
C TYR A 106 29.32 30.77 43.84
N LEU A 107 29.55 31.93 44.44
CA LEU A 107 28.61 32.59 45.34
C LEU A 107 27.89 33.70 44.57
N PHE A 108 26.56 33.72 44.72
CA PHE A 108 25.72 34.77 44.18
C PHE A 108 25.46 35.80 45.27
N GLU A 109 25.80 37.06 45.01
CA GLU A 109 25.52 38.18 45.90
C GLU A 109 24.65 39.21 45.17
N SER A 110 23.50 39.56 45.76
CA SER A 110 22.65 40.65 45.28
C SER A 110 22.81 41.88 46.16
N ASN A 111 23.46 42.92 45.62
CA ASN A 111 23.59 44.19 46.32
C ASN A 111 22.48 45.14 45.87
N LEU A 112 21.75 45.69 46.84
CA LEU A 112 20.82 46.80 46.61
C LEU A 112 21.65 48.09 46.49
N GLY A 113 21.79 48.59 45.26
CA GLY A 113 22.48 49.86 45.00
C GLY A 113 21.85 51.03 45.78
N SER A 114 22.68 51.90 46.33
CA SER A 114 22.30 52.99 47.24
C SER A 114 21.60 54.19 46.59
N ASN A 115 21.34 54.17 45.28
CA ASN A 115 20.64 55.25 44.56
C ASN A 115 19.41 54.72 43.82
N SER A 116 18.32 55.48 43.93
CA SER A 116 16.97 55.15 43.51
C SER A 116 16.85 54.64 42.06
N SER A 117 16.11 53.53 41.93
CA SER A 117 15.48 52.92 40.73
C SER A 117 16.22 51.79 39.99
N THR A 118 15.73 50.57 40.25
CA THR A 118 15.61 49.39 39.34
C THR A 118 16.83 48.50 39.07
N LEU A 119 18.08 48.87 39.32
CA LEU A 119 19.21 47.95 39.04
C LEU A 119 19.70 47.26 40.32
N LEU A 120 19.32 45.99 40.50
CA LEU A 120 20.00 45.06 41.41
C LEU A 120 21.35 44.71 40.79
N GLU A 121 22.45 45.24 41.32
CA GLU A 121 23.78 44.79 40.93
C GLU A 121 24.01 43.40 41.54
N CYS A 122 23.86 42.38 40.70
CA CYS A 122 24.09 40.99 41.08
C CYS A 122 25.48 40.58 40.62
N ASN A 123 26.35 40.29 41.57
CA ASN A 123 27.72 39.84 41.29
C ASN A 123 27.86 38.35 41.60
N MET A 124 28.65 37.68 40.77
CA MET A 124 28.99 36.27 40.92
C MET A 124 30.47 36.15 41.19
N THR A 125 30.84 35.65 42.37
CA THR A 125 32.24 35.49 42.78
C THR A 125 32.60 34.01 42.82
N CYS A 126 33.73 33.63 42.24
CA CYS A 126 34.23 32.27 42.36
C CYS A 126 34.92 32.09 43.71
N VAL A 127 34.45 31.14 44.53
CA VAL A 127 34.97 30.91 45.88
C VAL A 127 36.18 29.98 45.83
N TYR A 128 36.05 28.84 45.16
CA TYR A 128 37.12 27.88 44.98
C TYR A 128 36.93 27.04 43.72
N GLU A 129 38.02 26.41 43.29
CA GLU A 129 38.07 25.60 42.07
C GLU A 129 38.85 24.31 42.31
N HIS A 130 38.28 23.18 41.88
CA HIS A 130 38.92 21.88 41.86
C HIS A 130 39.34 21.50 40.45
N LYS A 131 40.60 21.13 40.27
CA LYS A 131 41.09 20.55 39.01
C LYS A 131 40.83 19.05 39.01
N LEU A 132 40.02 18.59 38.06
CA LEU A 132 39.66 17.18 37.93
C LEU A 132 40.76 16.43 37.18
N ARG A 133 41.15 15.26 37.71
CA ARG A 133 42.15 14.37 37.07
C ARG A 133 41.62 13.67 35.82
N ARG A 134 40.30 13.48 35.76
CA ARG A 134 39.59 12.77 34.69
C ARG A 134 38.49 13.65 34.12
N ASN A 135 38.03 13.32 32.91
CA ASN A 135 36.92 14.00 32.29
C ASN A 135 35.61 13.65 33.01
N ALA A 136 34.86 14.66 33.46
CA ALA A 136 33.58 14.49 34.13
C ALA A 136 32.44 14.21 33.16
N PHE A 137 31.43 13.47 33.63
CA PHE A 137 30.18 13.20 32.92
C PHE A 137 28.98 13.89 33.60
N ASN A 138 28.80 13.66 34.90
CA ASN A 138 27.74 14.30 35.69
C ASN A 138 28.22 14.48 37.15
N MET A 139 27.39 15.14 37.96
CA MET A 139 27.61 15.21 39.41
C MET A 139 26.31 15.07 40.18
N CYS A 140 26.41 14.66 41.44
CA CYS A 140 25.33 14.71 42.40
C CYS A 140 25.81 15.37 43.70
N HIS A 141 24.88 15.84 44.52
CA HIS A 141 25.17 16.51 45.78
C HIS A 141 24.26 15.99 46.90
N GLY A 142 24.71 16.21 48.13
CA GLY A 142 23.89 16.00 49.32
C GLY A 142 24.72 15.92 50.59
N PRO A 143 24.06 15.74 51.75
CA PRO A 143 24.74 15.57 53.03
C PRO A 143 25.31 14.15 53.14
N PHE A 144 26.48 13.91 52.54
CA PHE A 144 27.14 12.61 52.62
C PHE A 144 27.47 12.27 54.08
N GLY A 145 27.09 11.08 54.53
CA GLY A 145 27.30 10.64 55.91
C GLY A 145 26.39 11.32 56.94
N LYS A 146 25.22 11.84 56.51
CA LYS A 146 24.21 12.50 57.38
C LYS A 146 24.70 13.74 58.12
N VAL A 147 25.71 14.43 57.55
CA VAL A 147 26.19 15.70 58.09
C VAL A 147 25.12 16.76 57.92
N GLN A 148 24.67 17.37 59.02
CA GLN A 148 23.65 18.41 58.97
C GLN A 148 24.24 19.75 58.51
N GLY A 149 23.51 20.44 57.64
CA GLY A 149 23.82 21.81 57.25
C GLY A 149 24.93 21.97 56.18
N LYS A 150 25.54 20.87 55.73
CA LYS A 150 26.59 20.89 54.69
C LYS A 150 26.24 19.92 53.57
N ASP A 151 26.46 20.36 52.34
CA ASP A 151 26.36 19.50 51.17
C ASP A 151 27.76 19.24 50.59
N PHE A 152 27.98 17.99 50.20
CA PHE A 152 29.19 17.54 49.55
C PHE A 152 28.90 17.19 48.09
N LEU A 153 29.96 17.13 47.28
CA LEU A 153 29.86 16.94 45.84
C LEU A 153 30.46 15.60 45.43
N CYS A 154 29.78 14.89 44.55
CA CYS A 154 30.21 13.64 43.98
C CYS A 154 30.21 13.79 42.45
N VAL A 155 31.36 13.61 41.83
CA VAL A 155 31.56 13.74 40.38
C VAL A 155 31.80 12.36 39.78
N GLN A 156 30.99 11.99 38.80
CA GLN A 156 31.22 10.78 38.01
C GLN A 156 32.05 11.14 36.78
N SER A 157 33.12 10.40 36.53
CA SER A 157 33.92 10.52 35.31
C SER A 157 33.36 9.68 34.17
N LEU A 158 33.76 10.00 32.94
CA LEU A 158 33.38 9.23 31.75
C LEU A 158 33.81 7.75 31.82
N ASP A 159 34.89 7.45 32.53
CA ASP A 159 35.41 6.09 32.71
C ASP A 159 34.72 5.32 33.86
N GLY A 160 33.62 5.85 34.41
CA GLY A 160 32.85 5.19 35.49
C GLY A 160 33.47 5.30 36.89
N VAL A 161 34.45 6.19 37.09
CA VAL A 161 35.04 6.45 38.42
C VAL A 161 34.30 7.60 39.11
N ILE A 162 33.88 7.38 40.36
CA ILE A 162 33.30 8.39 41.22
C ILE A 162 34.40 9.11 42.00
N SER A 163 34.33 10.43 42.13
CA SER A 163 35.21 11.26 42.96
C SER A 163 34.38 12.10 43.92
N ILE A 164 34.66 12.00 45.22
CA ILE A 164 33.95 12.68 46.30
C ILE A 164 34.79 13.87 46.78
N TYR A 165 34.14 15.03 46.87
CA TYR A 165 34.70 16.30 47.32
C TYR A 165 33.93 16.78 48.56
N GLU A 166 34.65 16.88 49.66
CA GLU A 166 34.17 17.49 50.90
C GLU A 166 34.40 19.00 50.83
N GLN A 167 33.50 19.71 50.13
CA GLN A 167 33.57 21.16 49.91
C GLN A 167 34.91 21.55 49.23
N GLU A 168 35.79 22.28 49.92
CA GLU A 168 37.10 22.72 49.42
C GLU A 168 38.16 21.60 49.37
N VAL A 169 37.87 20.42 49.93
CA VAL A 169 38.84 19.32 50.05
C VAL A 169 38.42 18.14 49.19
N TYR A 170 39.36 17.62 48.39
CA TYR A 170 39.18 16.32 47.73
C TYR A 170 39.30 15.19 48.76
N ALA A 171 38.26 14.35 48.88
CA ALA A 171 38.23 13.27 49.87
C ALA A 171 38.78 11.96 49.30
N LEU A 172 38.08 11.37 48.31
CA LEU A 172 38.46 10.08 47.73
C LEU A 172 37.89 9.89 46.32
N SER A 173 38.40 8.90 45.59
CA SER A 173 37.86 8.45 44.32
C SER A 173 37.84 6.92 44.27
N ARG A 174 36.85 6.32 43.61
CA ARG A 174 36.67 4.87 43.47
C ARG A 174 36.06 4.49 42.13
N CYS A 175 36.54 3.40 41.53
CA CYS A 175 36.01 2.88 40.27
C CYS A 175 34.76 2.03 40.52
N LEU A 176 33.65 2.34 39.86
CA LEU A 176 32.47 1.47 39.89
C LEU A 176 32.72 0.20 39.07
N PRO A 177 32.19 -0.96 39.49
CA PRO A 177 32.27 -2.19 38.69
C PRO A 177 31.35 -2.10 37.46
N ASN A 178 31.73 -2.77 36.37
CA ASN A 178 30.90 -2.98 35.17
C ASN A 178 30.31 -1.73 34.50
N SER A 179 30.91 -0.55 34.67
CA SER A 179 30.50 0.68 33.97
C SER A 179 31.29 0.83 32.67
N LEU A 180 30.68 0.47 31.53
CA LEU A 180 31.25 0.77 30.20
C LEU A 180 30.89 2.18 29.76
N ILE A 181 29.65 2.61 30.06
CA ILE A 181 29.13 3.95 29.80
C ILE A 181 28.56 4.46 31.14
N PRO A 182 28.85 5.71 31.55
CA PRO A 182 28.30 6.27 32.76
C PRO A 182 26.80 6.53 32.58
N GLY A 183 26.01 6.13 33.57
CA GLY A 183 24.59 6.46 33.66
C GLY A 183 24.32 7.64 34.61
N PRO A 184 23.06 8.06 34.76
CA PRO A 184 22.68 9.02 35.79
C PRO A 184 23.06 8.52 37.20
N ILE A 185 23.41 9.44 38.09
CA ILE A 185 23.78 9.16 39.49
C ILE A 185 23.06 10.12 40.44
N VAL A 186 22.57 9.60 41.55
CA VAL A 186 21.90 10.38 42.60
C VAL A 186 22.28 9.88 43.98
N TYR A 187 22.21 10.78 44.97
CA TYR A 187 22.44 10.45 46.38
C TYR A 187 21.13 10.30 47.15
N VAL A 188 21.02 9.26 47.98
CA VAL A 188 19.88 8.99 48.86
C VAL A 188 20.34 9.18 50.31
N GLY A 189 19.99 10.31 50.91
CA GLY A 189 20.41 10.67 52.29
C GLY A 189 19.78 9.85 53.42
N SER A 190 18.68 9.14 53.18
CA SER A 190 18.07 8.27 54.21
C SER A 190 18.93 7.04 54.51
N THR A 191 19.49 6.42 53.47
CA THR A 191 20.34 5.21 53.55
C THR A 191 21.82 5.48 53.36
N ASP A 192 22.21 6.72 53.05
CA ASP A 192 23.58 7.12 52.69
C ASP A 192 24.17 6.31 51.53
N CYS A 193 23.39 6.18 50.46
CA CYS A 193 23.79 5.43 49.28
C CYS A 193 23.81 6.29 48.02
N PHE A 194 24.71 5.96 47.11
CA PHE A 194 24.67 6.40 45.72
C PHE A 194 23.91 5.39 44.88
N VAL A 195 22.95 5.86 44.10
CA VAL A 195 22.20 5.04 43.16
C VAL A 195 22.59 5.46 41.75
N THR A 196 22.99 4.50 40.94
CA THR A 196 23.33 4.70 39.54
C THR A 196 22.76 3.58 38.68
N VAL A 197 22.71 3.79 37.37
CA VAL A 197 22.28 2.78 36.41
C VAL A 197 23.44 2.44 35.49
N SER A 198 23.88 1.19 35.56
CA SER A 198 24.95 0.67 34.72
C SER A 198 24.47 0.41 33.28
N SER A 199 25.40 0.43 32.33
CA SER A 199 25.18 0.02 30.93
C SER A 199 24.68 -1.43 30.78
N ALA A 200 24.82 -2.26 31.81
CA ALA A 200 24.21 -3.59 31.87
C ALA A 200 22.68 -3.55 32.11
N ARG A 201 22.06 -2.36 32.14
CA ARG A 201 20.65 -2.12 32.47
C ARG A 201 20.33 -2.61 33.89
N MET A 202 21.19 -2.21 34.82
CA MET A 202 21.09 -2.57 36.23
C MET A 202 21.05 -1.29 37.05
N VAL A 203 20.02 -1.10 37.86
CA VAL A 203 20.04 -0.10 38.93
C VAL A 203 20.89 -0.68 40.05
N GLU A 204 21.96 0.02 40.41
CA GLU A 204 22.94 -0.38 41.40
C GLU A 204 22.99 0.65 42.52
N CYS A 205 22.90 0.18 43.76
CA CYS A 205 22.96 1.02 44.95
C CYS A 205 24.25 0.74 45.71
N TYR A 206 25.07 1.76 45.96
CA TYR A 206 26.35 1.67 46.63
C TYR A 206 26.35 2.49 47.92
N GLU A 207 26.54 1.84 49.06
CA GLU A 207 26.68 2.53 50.35
C GLU A 207 27.97 3.34 50.41
N LEU A 208 27.91 4.55 50.94
CA LEU A 208 29.07 5.44 51.10
C LEU A 208 30.19 4.77 51.93
N GLN A 209 29.84 4.01 52.98
CA GLN A 209 30.80 3.29 53.82
C GLN A 209 31.58 2.23 53.02
N THR A 210 30.91 1.52 52.12
CA THR A 210 31.54 0.50 51.26
C THR A 210 32.49 1.16 50.27
N ILE A 211 32.12 2.31 49.71
CA ILE A 211 33.00 3.10 48.84
C ILE A 211 34.23 3.58 49.62
N ALA A 212 34.05 4.14 50.81
CA ALA A 212 35.14 4.68 51.63
C ALA A 212 36.14 3.60 52.09
N THR A 213 35.66 2.41 52.46
CA THR A 213 36.49 1.31 52.99
C THR A 213 37.16 0.46 51.92
N SER A 214 36.62 0.43 50.70
CA SER A 214 37.26 -0.25 49.57
C SER A 214 38.60 0.40 49.23
N SER A 215 39.61 -0.39 48.85
CA SER A 215 40.92 0.11 48.42
C SER A 215 41.06 0.03 46.90
N ASP A 216 41.46 1.14 46.28
CA ASP A 216 41.77 1.18 44.85
C ASP A 216 43.16 0.58 44.60
N ASN A 217 43.23 -0.49 43.80
CA ASN A 217 44.50 -1.07 43.32
C ASN A 217 45.21 -0.19 42.27
N VAL A 218 44.66 0.99 41.92
CA VAL A 218 45.12 1.79 40.77
C VAL A 218 46.43 2.56 41.06
N SER A 219 46.87 2.65 42.33
CA SER A 219 48.10 3.39 42.71
C SER A 219 49.29 2.52 43.17
N LYS A 220 49.23 1.19 43.04
CA LYS A 220 50.33 0.26 43.43
C LYS A 220 50.80 -0.63 42.26
N ALA A 221 51.07 -0.04 41.10
CA ALA A 221 51.62 -0.77 39.95
C ALA A 221 53.17 -0.77 39.89
N GLN A 222 53.88 -0.40 40.96
CA GLN A 222 55.36 -0.42 40.99
C GLN A 222 56.02 -1.23 42.11
N ASP A 223 55.31 -1.69 43.14
CA ASP A 223 55.89 -2.60 44.14
C ASP A 223 55.03 -3.86 44.28
N GLY A 224 55.62 -5.00 43.92
CA GLY A 224 54.99 -6.32 43.76
C GLY A 224 54.55 -7.00 45.06
N ILE A 225 53.71 -6.35 45.87
CA ILE A 225 53.02 -6.96 47.01
C ILE A 225 51.51 -6.74 46.86
N SER A 226 50.83 -7.74 46.31
CA SER A 226 49.38 -7.75 46.08
C SER A 226 48.61 -7.92 47.40
N SER A 227 48.37 -6.83 48.11
CA SER A 227 47.31 -6.81 49.14
C SER A 227 45.95 -6.86 48.43
N SER A 228 45.26 -7.98 48.52
CA SER A 228 43.89 -8.21 48.01
C SER A 228 42.94 -7.11 48.49
N GLY A 229 42.75 -6.07 47.67
CA GLY A 229 41.72 -5.06 47.88
C GLY A 229 40.34 -5.66 47.62
N LYS A 230 39.40 -5.50 48.56
CA LYS A 230 38.01 -5.94 48.40
C LYS A 230 37.36 -5.16 47.24
N LYS A 231 36.84 -5.87 46.25
CA LYS A 231 36.03 -5.29 45.16
C LYS A 231 34.78 -4.64 45.75
N ILE A 232 34.39 -3.49 45.21
CA ILE A 232 33.15 -2.79 45.59
C ILE A 232 31.97 -3.64 45.12
N ASN A 233 31.10 -4.01 46.06
CA ASN A 233 29.85 -4.70 45.77
C ASN A 233 28.69 -3.75 46.02
N ALA A 234 27.68 -3.81 45.16
CA ALA A 234 26.43 -3.07 45.37
C ALA A 234 25.65 -3.66 46.54
N PHE A 235 25.00 -2.79 47.32
CA PHE A 235 24.10 -3.14 48.42
C PHE A 235 22.85 -3.87 47.93
N TRP A 236 22.26 -3.39 46.83
CA TRP A 236 21.27 -4.11 46.05
C TRP A 236 21.42 -3.76 44.56
N THR A 237 20.94 -4.68 43.73
CA THR A 237 20.88 -4.49 42.28
C THR A 237 19.50 -4.87 41.77
N PHE A 238 19.03 -4.18 40.75
CA PHE A 238 17.77 -4.50 40.08
C PHE A 238 17.94 -4.42 38.57
N ILE A 239 17.51 -5.46 37.85
CA ILE A 239 17.59 -5.51 36.39
C ILE A 239 16.47 -4.65 35.79
N THR A 240 16.83 -3.50 35.23
CA THR A 240 15.94 -2.77 34.33
C THR A 240 16.02 -3.41 32.95
N ASN A 241 14.90 -3.51 32.23
CA ASN A 241 14.95 -4.02 30.85
C ASN A 241 15.50 -3.00 29.86
N ASP A 242 15.78 -1.79 30.35
CA ASP A 242 16.14 -0.59 29.60
C ASP A 242 17.22 0.20 30.36
N ASN A 243 17.98 1.03 29.64
CA ASN A 243 18.89 2.01 30.24
C ASN A 243 18.07 3.14 30.87
N ALA A 244 18.64 3.84 31.85
CA ALA A 244 17.99 5.00 32.45
C ALA A 244 18.45 6.28 31.79
N ARG A 245 17.49 7.15 31.48
CA ARG A 245 17.73 8.50 30.98
C ARG A 245 18.04 9.46 32.12
N ASP A 246 17.27 9.39 33.20
CA ASP A 246 17.42 10.26 34.36
C ASP A 246 16.90 9.56 35.63
N ILE A 247 17.42 9.98 36.80
CA ILE A 247 17.07 9.44 38.12
C ILE A 247 16.85 10.60 39.07
N GLN A 248 15.70 10.60 39.75
CA GLN A 248 15.36 11.62 40.75
C GLN A 248 14.97 10.99 42.07
N VAL A 249 15.40 11.59 43.18
CA VAL A 249 15.00 11.21 44.54
C VAL A 249 14.04 12.25 45.08
N VAL A 250 12.92 11.78 45.63
CA VAL A 250 11.94 12.65 46.30
C VAL A 250 11.87 12.29 47.77
N THR A 251 12.03 13.30 48.63
CA THR A 251 11.92 13.16 50.08
C THR A 251 10.49 13.51 50.50
N HIS A 252 9.84 12.60 51.22
CA HIS A 252 8.53 12.86 51.83
C HIS A 252 8.72 13.45 53.23
N HIS A 253 8.39 14.73 53.42
CA HIS A 253 8.61 15.44 54.69
C HIS A 253 7.91 14.80 55.90
N THR A 254 6.73 14.19 55.72
CA THR A 254 5.94 13.62 56.82
C THR A 254 6.44 12.26 57.31
N SER A 255 7.08 11.46 56.44
CA SER A 255 7.58 10.12 56.80
C SER A 255 9.10 10.01 56.82
N ASN A 256 9.80 11.08 56.43
CA ASN A 256 11.25 11.13 56.18
C ASN A 256 11.76 9.97 55.30
N LYS A 257 10.87 9.38 54.49
CA LYS A 257 11.19 8.32 53.52
C LYS A 257 11.57 8.96 52.20
N GLN A 258 12.60 8.43 51.57
CA GLN A 258 13.03 8.81 50.23
C GLN A 258 12.69 7.70 49.25
N ASN A 259 12.02 8.09 48.17
CA ASN A 259 11.69 7.20 47.06
C ASN A 259 12.55 7.60 45.86
N ILE A 260 13.04 6.58 45.16
CA ILE A 260 13.91 6.73 43.99
C ILE A 260 13.05 6.50 42.75
N TYR A 261 13.05 7.43 41.81
CA TYR A 261 12.35 7.31 40.54
C TYR A 261 13.36 7.24 39.42
N VAL A 262 13.23 6.23 38.57
CA VAL A 262 14.12 5.96 37.43
C VAL A 262 13.29 5.98 36.16
N LEU A 263 13.62 6.92 35.26
CA LEU A 263 13.02 6.98 33.92
C LEU A 263 13.89 6.18 32.96
N GLY A 264 13.31 5.16 32.33
CA GLY A 264 13.94 4.42 31.24
C GLY A 264 14.02 5.25 29.96
N CYS A 265 15.00 4.97 29.11
CA CYS A 265 15.22 5.67 27.84
C CYS A 265 14.06 5.52 26.86
N GLU A 266 13.40 4.36 26.86
CA GLU A 266 12.35 4.04 25.89
C GLU A 266 10.96 4.14 26.52
N ARG A 267 10.63 3.28 27.49
CA ARG A 267 9.20 3.02 27.78
C ARG A 267 8.83 2.83 29.24
N ASN A 268 9.76 2.74 30.18
CA ASN A 268 9.40 2.35 31.54
C ASN A 268 9.75 3.43 32.56
N LEU A 269 8.84 3.70 33.50
CA LEU A 269 9.12 4.41 34.73
C LEU A 269 9.10 3.40 35.88
N TYR A 270 10.16 3.40 36.67
CA TYR A 270 10.28 2.60 37.89
C TYR A 270 10.35 3.51 39.11
N ALA A 271 9.69 3.13 40.20
CA ALA A 271 9.88 3.75 41.49
C ALA A 271 10.25 2.70 42.55
N PHE A 272 11.35 2.95 43.24
CA PHE A 272 11.94 2.09 44.26
C PHE A 272 11.85 2.75 45.62
N THR A 273 11.63 1.93 46.65
CA THR A 273 11.94 2.31 48.03
C THR A 273 13.46 2.42 48.21
N SER A 274 13.90 3.04 49.30
CA SER A 274 15.33 3.09 49.66
C SER A 274 15.98 1.70 49.82
N SER A 275 15.19 0.66 50.09
CA SER A 275 15.62 -0.74 50.18
C SER A 275 15.71 -1.48 48.83
N GLY A 276 15.36 -0.85 47.71
CA GLY A 276 15.39 -1.47 46.38
C GLY A 276 14.15 -2.27 46.00
N VAL A 277 13.06 -2.17 46.77
CA VAL A 277 11.78 -2.80 46.42
C VAL A 277 11.00 -1.87 45.49
N ILE A 278 10.56 -2.39 44.35
CA ILE A 278 9.68 -1.65 43.43
C ILE A 278 8.28 -1.56 44.03
N PHE A 279 7.78 -0.35 44.20
CA PHE A 279 6.40 -0.12 44.60
C PHE A 279 5.55 0.45 43.45
N LEU A 280 6.18 1.02 42.42
CA LEU A 280 5.48 1.55 41.24
C LEU A 280 6.25 1.22 39.97
N MET A 281 5.55 0.72 38.97
CA MET A 281 6.06 0.52 37.63
C MET A 281 5.00 0.96 36.62
N LYS A 282 5.39 1.76 35.63
CA LYS A 282 4.51 2.18 34.54
C LYS A 282 5.23 2.01 33.22
N LYS A 283 4.60 1.29 32.29
CA LYS A 283 5.00 1.21 30.89
C LYS A 283 4.24 2.25 30.07
N PHE A 284 4.95 3.01 29.27
CA PHE A 284 4.46 4.01 28.32
C PHE A 284 4.38 3.42 26.92
N GLU A 285 3.49 3.98 26.11
CA GLU A 285 3.35 3.71 24.67
C GLU A 285 4.09 4.76 23.82
N PHE A 286 4.75 5.72 24.47
CA PHE A 286 5.49 6.82 23.88
C PHE A 286 6.89 6.89 24.49
N ASP A 287 7.80 7.57 23.79
CA ASP A 287 9.17 7.77 24.24
C ASP A 287 9.28 9.07 25.07
N PRO A 288 9.68 9.00 26.35
CA PRO A 288 9.79 10.16 27.23
C PRO A 288 11.11 10.91 26.98
N SER A 289 11.03 12.24 26.91
CA SER A 289 12.19 13.12 26.75
C SER A 289 12.78 13.55 28.09
N SER A 290 11.94 13.91 29.06
CA SER A 290 12.38 14.28 30.40
C SER A 290 11.27 14.02 31.42
N PHE A 291 11.62 13.95 32.69
CA PHE A 291 10.64 13.85 33.75
C PHE A 291 11.04 14.67 34.97
N PHE A 292 10.04 15.03 35.78
CA PHE A 292 10.27 15.70 37.05
C PHE A 292 9.23 15.25 38.06
N VAL A 293 9.70 14.84 39.23
CA VAL A 293 8.86 14.28 40.29
C VAL A 293 8.78 15.27 41.45
N TYR A 294 7.56 15.55 41.91
CA TYR A 294 7.33 16.41 43.05
C TYR A 294 6.14 15.93 43.90
N SER A 295 6.17 16.25 45.19
CA SER A 295 5.04 16.01 46.09
C SER A 295 4.26 17.33 46.27
N PRO A 296 2.96 17.39 45.89
CA PRO A 296 2.16 18.61 45.97
C PRO A 296 1.69 18.94 47.40
N ASN A 297 1.38 17.93 48.21
CA ASN A 297 0.83 18.07 49.56
C ASN A 297 1.77 17.44 50.57
N VAL A 298 1.95 18.10 51.72
CA VAL A 298 2.78 17.58 52.81
C VAL A 298 2.10 16.37 53.48
N GLU A 299 0.77 16.33 53.53
CA GLU A 299 0.01 15.35 54.32
C GLU A 299 -0.27 14.02 53.60
N GLU A 300 -0.30 13.99 52.26
CA GLU A 300 -0.58 12.77 51.50
C GLU A 300 0.70 12.13 50.95
N LEU A 301 0.77 10.79 50.95
CA LEU A 301 1.85 10.02 50.31
C LEU A 301 1.80 10.06 48.76
N THR A 302 1.04 10.99 48.18
CA THR A 302 0.79 11.07 46.75
C THR A 302 1.89 11.88 46.06
N VAL A 303 2.38 11.36 44.94
CA VAL A 303 3.45 11.97 44.15
C VAL A 303 2.92 12.30 42.77
N ASN A 304 3.25 13.51 42.31
CA ASN A 304 2.99 13.92 40.95
C ASN A 304 4.27 13.79 40.13
N ILE A 305 4.13 13.18 38.96
CA ILE A 305 5.21 12.98 38.01
C ILE A 305 4.85 13.75 36.74
N LEU A 306 5.67 14.73 36.39
CA LEU A 306 5.64 15.39 35.10
C LEU A 306 6.47 14.58 34.13
N ILE A 307 5.92 14.26 32.96
CA ILE A 307 6.63 13.56 31.90
C ILE A 307 6.42 14.35 30.62
N THR A 308 7.50 14.64 29.92
CA THR A 308 7.43 15.21 28.58
C THR A 308 7.82 14.17 27.55
N THR A 309 7.21 14.26 26.38
CA THR A 309 7.42 13.31 25.29
C THR A 309 8.13 13.97 24.11
N HIS A 310 8.77 13.17 23.28
CA HIS A 310 9.30 13.63 21.99
C HIS A 310 8.19 14.11 21.03
N ASN A 311 6.92 13.80 21.31
CA ASN A 311 5.76 14.26 20.56
C ASN A 311 5.23 15.62 21.04
N LYS A 312 6.05 16.40 21.77
CA LYS A 312 5.69 17.75 22.26
C LYS A 312 4.44 17.74 23.13
N THR A 313 4.33 16.73 24.02
CA THR A 313 3.25 16.69 25.02
C THR A 313 3.83 16.64 26.42
N LEU A 314 3.16 17.34 27.33
CA LEU A 314 3.38 17.32 28.77
C LEU A 314 2.27 16.50 29.43
N LEU A 315 2.65 15.52 30.21
CA LEU A 315 1.77 14.59 30.90
C LEU A 315 1.98 14.72 32.40
N VAL A 316 0.89 14.92 33.14
CA VAL A 316 0.90 14.99 34.60
C VAL A 316 0.28 13.71 35.14
N TYR A 317 1.10 12.87 35.76
CA TYR A 317 0.66 11.65 36.41
C TYR A 317 0.56 11.86 37.92
N LYS A 318 -0.54 11.39 38.53
CA LYS A 318 -0.61 11.14 39.98
C LYS A 318 -0.34 9.65 40.19
N ASN A 319 0.84 9.32 40.73
CA ASN A 319 1.38 7.96 40.77
C ASN A 319 1.39 7.31 39.37
N THR A 320 0.45 6.39 39.08
CA THR A 320 0.32 5.70 37.78
C THR A 320 -0.83 6.23 36.91
N THR A 321 -1.68 7.11 37.46
CA THR A 321 -2.88 7.63 36.79
C THR A 321 -2.58 8.94 36.09
N LEU A 322 -2.93 9.04 34.81
CA LEU A 322 -2.80 10.29 34.04
C LEU A 322 -3.90 11.24 34.49
N GLN A 323 -3.53 12.42 35.01
CA GLN A 323 -4.45 13.45 35.47
C GLN A 323 -4.63 14.55 34.43
N TRP A 324 -3.56 14.91 33.72
CA TRP A 324 -3.60 15.98 32.73
C TRP A 324 -2.65 15.70 31.57
N ALA A 325 -3.03 16.15 30.38
CA ALA A 325 -2.19 16.14 29.19
C ALA A 325 -2.31 17.49 28.49
N ALA A 326 -1.18 18.10 28.12
CA ALA A 326 -1.15 19.36 27.41
C ALA A 326 -0.13 19.34 26.29
N ASN A 327 -0.44 19.97 25.15
CA ASN A 327 0.50 20.15 24.06
C ASN A 327 1.48 21.28 24.37
N LEU A 328 2.76 21.02 24.14
CA LEU A 328 3.89 21.94 24.21
C LEU A 328 4.23 22.47 22.81
N ALA A 329 4.93 23.60 22.75
CA ALA A 329 5.43 24.14 21.48
C ALA A 329 6.63 23.35 20.93
N ASN A 330 7.51 22.91 21.83
CA ASN A 330 8.81 22.30 21.54
C ASN A 330 9.04 21.03 22.39
N VAL A 331 10.13 20.31 22.12
CA VAL A 331 10.50 19.08 22.85
C VAL A 331 11.49 19.46 23.96
N PRO A 332 11.08 19.43 25.23
CA PRO A 332 11.96 19.86 26.30
C PRO A 332 12.92 18.73 26.69
N VAL A 333 14.17 19.12 26.86
CA VAL A 333 15.27 18.29 27.36
C VAL A 333 15.20 18.17 28.88
N GLN A 334 14.81 19.24 29.57
CA GLN A 334 14.67 19.25 31.01
C GLN A 334 13.40 19.99 31.44
N VAL A 335 12.74 19.47 32.47
CA VAL A 335 11.51 20.03 33.05
C VAL A 335 11.72 20.19 34.54
N ALA A 336 11.19 21.28 35.10
CA ALA A 336 11.18 21.51 36.52
C ALA A 336 9.92 22.28 36.95
N ARG A 337 9.63 22.29 38.25
CA ARG A 337 8.52 23.08 38.81
C ARG A 337 9.08 24.22 39.66
N ILE A 338 8.68 25.44 39.35
CA ILE A 338 8.99 26.63 40.15
C ILE A 338 7.79 27.00 41.02
N SER A 339 8.06 27.40 42.27
CA SER A 339 7.07 28.02 43.16
C SER A 339 7.42 29.50 43.27
N THR A 340 6.54 30.38 42.80
CA THR A 340 6.69 31.83 42.93
C THR A 340 5.38 32.38 43.48
N ASP A 341 5.44 33.18 44.55
CA ASP A 341 4.27 33.77 45.23
C ASP A 341 3.15 32.75 45.54
N GLY A 342 3.52 31.53 45.95
CA GLY A 342 2.58 30.45 46.32
C GLY A 342 1.91 29.71 45.15
N LYS A 343 2.23 30.07 43.89
CA LYS A 343 1.72 29.38 42.69
C LYS A 343 2.81 28.53 42.05
N GLY A 344 2.43 27.32 41.63
CA GLY A 344 3.32 26.41 40.90
C GLY A 344 3.28 26.66 39.40
N CYS A 345 4.43 26.95 38.79
CA CYS A 345 4.60 27.06 37.34
C CYS A 345 5.57 25.98 36.85
N ILE A 346 5.40 25.53 35.60
CA ILE A 346 6.23 24.48 35.01
C ILE A 346 7.26 25.15 34.12
N VAL A 347 8.54 24.94 34.40
CA VAL A 347 9.63 25.46 33.58
C VAL A 347 10.13 24.36 32.67
N THR A 348 10.26 24.67 31.39
CA THR A 348 10.76 23.75 30.37
C THR A 348 11.92 24.38 29.63
N MET A 349 12.95 23.59 29.35
CA MET A 349 14.11 24.00 28.58
C MET A 349 14.30 23.04 27.40
N ASP A 350 14.48 23.61 26.22
CA ASP A 350 14.78 22.87 24.99
C ASP A 350 16.30 22.80 24.73
N ASP A 351 16.72 21.89 23.86
CA ASP A 351 18.10 21.72 23.40
C ASP A 351 18.68 22.95 22.70
N SER A 352 17.82 23.72 22.04
CA SER A 352 18.11 24.95 21.30
C SER A 352 18.12 26.22 22.15
N GLY A 353 17.93 26.10 23.47
CA GLY A 353 18.02 27.23 24.39
C GLY A 353 16.72 27.99 24.63
N ARG A 354 15.59 27.52 24.11
CA ARG A 354 14.30 28.11 24.48
C ARG A 354 13.91 27.70 25.90
N LEU A 355 13.84 28.68 26.79
CA LEU A 355 13.44 28.52 28.18
C LEU A 355 12.05 29.14 28.37
N ALA A 356 11.10 28.37 28.88
CA ALA A 356 9.72 28.85 29.05
C ALA A 356 9.13 28.45 30.40
N ALA A 357 8.41 29.39 31.03
CA ALA A 357 7.57 29.16 32.20
C ALA A 357 6.11 29.06 31.75
N LEU A 358 5.52 27.90 31.99
CA LEU A 358 4.25 27.44 31.43
C LEU A 358 3.17 27.24 32.50
N PHE A 359 1.93 27.45 32.10
CA PHE A 359 0.74 27.02 32.84
C PHE A 359 -0.18 26.18 31.97
N LEU A 360 -1.01 25.37 32.63
CA LEU A 360 -1.96 24.47 31.99
C LEU A 360 -3.23 25.24 31.61
N GLY A 361 -3.58 25.26 30.32
CA GLY A 361 -4.81 25.88 29.84
C GLY A 361 -6.04 25.05 30.19
N THR A 362 -6.96 25.62 30.94
CA THR A 362 -8.15 24.94 31.49
C THR A 362 -9.47 25.37 30.86
N GLU A 363 -9.47 26.34 29.92
CA GLU A 363 -10.71 26.90 29.39
C GLU A 363 -11.20 26.07 28.18
N PRO A 364 -12.32 25.32 28.31
CA PRO A 364 -12.94 24.64 27.19
C PRO A 364 -13.51 25.67 26.23
N SER A 365 -13.14 25.60 24.96
CA SER A 365 -13.80 26.39 23.94
C SER A 365 -15.10 25.73 23.50
N VAL A 366 -16.19 26.48 23.47
CA VAL A 366 -17.39 26.07 22.73
C VAL A 366 -17.06 26.16 21.24
N TRP A 367 -17.10 25.03 20.53
CA TRP A 367 -16.94 25.02 19.08
C TRP A 367 -18.17 25.66 18.42
N SER A 368 -18.17 26.98 18.31
CA SER A 368 -19.11 27.72 17.47
C SER A 368 -18.41 28.06 16.15
N ARG A 369 -19.15 27.96 15.04
CA ARG A 369 -18.63 28.45 13.76
C ARG A 369 -18.29 29.93 13.93
N PRO A 370 -17.10 30.40 13.52
CA PRO A 370 -16.79 31.81 13.51
C PRO A 370 -17.90 32.55 12.78
N VAL A 371 -18.60 33.44 13.48
CA VAL A 371 -19.60 34.32 12.85
C VAL A 371 -18.79 35.40 12.16
N PHE A 372 -18.45 35.18 10.88
CA PHE A 372 -17.86 36.21 10.04
C PHE A 372 -18.88 37.35 9.91
N GLN A 373 -18.59 38.51 10.50
CA GLN A 373 -19.46 39.71 10.49
C GLN A 373 -19.43 40.49 9.16
N SER A 374 -19.19 39.82 8.03
CA SER A 374 -19.26 40.46 6.71
C SER A 374 -20.01 39.57 5.72
N ASN A 375 -21.28 39.90 5.45
CA ASN A 375 -22.11 39.23 4.44
C ASN A 375 -21.54 39.38 3.01
N SER A 376 -20.69 40.37 2.77
CA SER A 376 -20.13 40.70 1.45
C SER A 376 -19.25 39.60 0.85
N SER A 377 -18.47 38.86 1.65
CA SER A 377 -17.62 37.78 1.14
C SER A 377 -18.39 36.48 0.85
N ARG A 378 -19.58 36.29 1.44
CA ARG A 378 -20.47 35.14 1.18
C ARG A 378 -21.31 35.32 -0.07
N GLU A 379 -21.84 36.51 -0.31
CA GLU A 379 -22.70 36.79 -1.47
C GLU A 379 -21.96 36.61 -2.80
N ALA A 380 -20.68 36.98 -2.85
CA ALA A 380 -19.82 36.74 -4.02
C ALA A 380 -19.69 35.24 -4.35
N GLY A 381 -19.48 34.38 -3.34
CA GLY A 381 -19.36 32.94 -3.52
C GLY A 381 -20.68 32.25 -3.89
N PHE A 382 -21.83 32.74 -3.38
CA PHE A 382 -23.14 32.20 -3.74
C PHE A 382 -23.49 32.45 -5.21
N ASN A 383 -23.19 33.65 -5.72
CA ASN A 383 -23.45 34.00 -7.12
C ASN A 383 -22.58 33.17 -8.08
N GLU A 384 -21.32 32.93 -7.73
CA GLU A 384 -20.41 32.10 -8.53
C GLU A 384 -20.86 30.63 -8.55
N ALA A 385 -21.21 30.08 -7.38
CA ALA A 385 -21.72 28.71 -7.27
C ALA A 385 -23.07 28.52 -8.00
N GLN A 386 -23.96 29.51 -7.97
CA GLN A 386 -25.24 29.45 -8.67
C GLN A 386 -25.08 29.54 -10.20
N ALA A 387 -24.11 30.31 -10.68
CA ALA A 387 -23.74 30.36 -12.09
C ALA A 387 -23.15 29.02 -12.58
N GLU A 388 -22.32 28.37 -11.77
CA GLU A 388 -21.76 27.05 -12.09
C GLU A 388 -22.84 25.96 -12.12
N LEU A 389 -23.78 25.98 -11.15
CA LEU A 389 -24.88 25.03 -11.09
C LEU A 389 -25.80 25.12 -12.32
N LYS A 390 -26.11 26.33 -12.81
CA LYS A 390 -26.87 26.50 -14.05
C LYS A 390 -26.14 25.92 -15.26
N LYS A 391 -24.84 26.19 -15.40
CA LYS A 391 -24.01 25.63 -16.49
C LYS A 391 -24.02 24.10 -16.48
N LEU A 392 -23.87 23.47 -15.31
CA LEU A 392 -23.90 22.01 -15.18
C LEU A 392 -25.28 21.42 -15.51
N GLN A 393 -26.37 22.07 -15.09
CA GLN A 393 -27.73 21.63 -15.43
C GLN A 393 -28.01 21.70 -16.93
N GLU A 394 -27.51 22.72 -17.62
CA GLU A 394 -27.60 22.82 -19.09
C GLU A 394 -26.80 21.71 -19.79
N LEU A 395 -25.59 21.40 -19.31
CA LEU A 395 -24.77 20.29 -19.83
C LEU A 395 -25.47 18.93 -19.66
N ILE A 396 -26.11 18.71 -18.51
CA ILE A 396 -26.89 17.48 -18.24
C ILE A 396 -28.08 17.38 -19.21
N LYS A 397 -28.83 18.47 -19.42
CA LYS A 397 -29.97 18.50 -20.34
C LYS A 397 -29.55 18.27 -21.80
N ARG A 398 -28.43 18.86 -22.24
CA ARG A 398 -27.87 18.62 -23.59
C ARG A 398 -27.53 17.14 -23.82
N LYS A 399 -26.80 16.51 -22.89
CA LYS A 399 -26.44 15.09 -22.99
C LYS A 399 -27.63 14.14 -22.93
N GLN A 400 -28.69 14.50 -22.21
CA GLN A 400 -29.94 13.72 -22.21
C GLN A 400 -30.73 13.88 -23.52
N GLY A 401 -30.62 15.01 -24.21
CA GLY A 401 -31.25 15.26 -25.52
C GLY A 401 -30.56 14.57 -26.70
N GLU A 402 -29.23 14.47 -26.68
CA GLU A 402 -28.39 13.84 -27.72
C GLU A 402 -28.52 12.31 -27.80
N SER A 403 -29.33 11.67 -26.95
CA SER A 403 -29.62 10.22 -27.03
C SER A 403 -30.52 9.84 -28.21
N LYS A 404 -30.98 10.80 -29.03
CA LYS A 404 -31.55 10.56 -30.36
C LYS A 404 -30.53 10.92 -31.43
N VAL A 405 -29.85 9.89 -31.93
CA VAL A 405 -29.16 9.80 -33.24
C VAL A 405 -28.86 11.16 -33.90
N GLU A 406 -27.73 11.76 -33.55
CA GLU A 406 -27.07 12.75 -34.42
C GLU A 406 -25.69 12.23 -34.81
N SER A 407 -25.43 12.22 -36.12
CA SER A 407 -24.11 12.05 -36.73
C SER A 407 -23.18 13.12 -36.16
N VAL A 408 -22.18 12.69 -35.40
CA VAL A 408 -21.17 13.55 -34.75
C VAL A 408 -20.57 14.50 -35.79
N GLY A 409 -20.85 15.78 -35.63
CA GLY A 409 -20.18 16.86 -36.35
C GLY A 409 -18.68 16.86 -36.03
N GLU A 410 -17.87 16.91 -37.09
CA GLU A 410 -16.42 16.99 -37.07
C GLU A 410 -15.93 18.25 -36.36
N LEU A 411 -15.60 18.15 -35.08
CA LEU A 411 -14.77 19.16 -34.40
C LEU A 411 -13.72 18.44 -33.53
N THR A 412 -12.67 17.99 -34.21
CA THR A 412 -11.28 17.74 -33.81
C THR A 412 -10.69 16.92 -34.96
N GLN A 413 -9.49 17.25 -35.45
CA GLN A 413 -8.85 16.47 -36.53
C GLN A 413 -9.00 14.97 -36.21
N PRO A 414 -9.74 14.18 -37.02
CA PRO A 414 -9.88 12.77 -36.76
C PRO A 414 -8.47 12.19 -36.77
N VAL A 415 -8.06 11.59 -35.66
CA VAL A 415 -6.82 10.81 -35.62
C VAL A 415 -7.07 9.60 -36.50
N GLU A 416 -6.72 9.72 -37.79
CA GLU A 416 -6.80 8.62 -38.74
C GLU A 416 -5.67 7.63 -38.45
N VAL A 417 -6.07 6.39 -38.21
CA VAL A 417 -5.13 5.29 -37.95
C VAL A 417 -5.06 4.46 -39.23
N SER A 418 -4.07 4.74 -40.07
CA SER A 418 -3.80 3.97 -41.28
C SER A 418 -2.83 2.82 -40.95
N CYS A 419 -3.24 1.58 -41.25
CA CYS A 419 -2.36 0.41 -41.19
C CYS A 419 -2.07 -0.07 -42.61
N LEU A 420 -0.80 -0.07 -43.00
CA LEU A 420 -0.31 -0.62 -44.26
C LEU A 420 0.40 -1.93 -43.98
N VAL A 421 -0.08 -3.03 -44.58
CA VAL A 421 0.56 -4.35 -44.49
C VAL A 421 1.41 -4.53 -45.74
N GLN A 422 2.71 -4.77 -45.57
CA GLN A 422 3.64 -5.09 -46.65
C GLN A 422 4.25 -6.49 -46.42
N LEU A 423 4.26 -7.32 -47.46
CA LEU A 423 4.90 -8.64 -47.48
C LEU A 423 6.40 -8.47 -47.84
N ARG A 424 7.29 -9.16 -47.11
CA ARG A 424 8.73 -9.27 -47.44
C ARG A 424 9.13 -10.75 -47.38
N ASP A 425 9.90 -11.21 -48.36
CA ASP A 425 10.23 -12.63 -48.57
C ASP A 425 11.43 -13.13 -47.75
N ASP A 426 12.03 -12.32 -46.88
CA ASP A 426 13.25 -12.67 -46.15
C ASP A 426 12.99 -13.20 -44.72
N LEU A 427 13.20 -14.51 -44.56
CA LEU A 427 13.67 -15.25 -43.38
C LEU A 427 12.86 -15.29 -42.05
N VAL A 428 12.69 -16.55 -41.62
CA VAL A 428 12.34 -17.09 -40.28
C VAL A 428 10.90 -16.88 -39.81
N ARG A 429 10.14 -17.98 -39.84
CA ARG A 429 8.74 -18.08 -39.45
C ARG A 429 8.65 -18.54 -37.98
N MET A 430 8.27 -17.65 -37.02
CA MET A 430 7.72 -17.98 -35.67
C MET A 430 6.73 -16.93 -35.04
N LEU A 431 5.44 -17.24 -34.83
CA LEU A 431 4.30 -16.47 -34.26
C LEU A 431 3.91 -17.10 -32.93
N SER A 432 3.92 -16.26 -31.92
CA SER A 432 2.96 -16.30 -30.83
C SER A 432 2.63 -14.85 -30.53
N VAL A 433 1.37 -14.45 -30.74
CA VAL A 433 0.90 -13.14 -30.27
C VAL A 433 -0.40 -13.37 -29.50
N ARG A 434 -0.35 -13.12 -28.20
CA ARG A 434 -1.52 -12.89 -27.35
C ARG A 434 -1.39 -11.50 -26.73
N ASN A 435 -2.41 -10.66 -26.95
CA ASN A 435 -2.66 -9.39 -26.28
C ASN A 435 -1.47 -8.42 -26.17
N LEU A 436 -1.01 -7.90 -27.32
CA LEU A 436 -0.09 -6.77 -27.35
C LEU A 436 -0.89 -5.46 -27.14
N LYS A 437 -0.83 -4.91 -25.93
CA LYS A 437 -1.29 -3.54 -25.65
C LYS A 437 -0.14 -2.59 -25.98
N VAL A 438 -0.19 -1.94 -27.15
CA VAL A 438 0.86 -1.02 -27.59
C VAL A 438 0.38 0.42 -27.42
N THR A 439 1.04 1.16 -26.54
CA THR A 439 0.81 2.59 -26.35
C THR A 439 1.62 3.36 -27.40
N ILE A 440 1.00 3.72 -28.53
CA ILE A 440 1.70 4.38 -29.64
C ILE A 440 1.55 5.90 -29.51
N ARG A 441 2.67 6.64 -29.60
CA ARG A 441 2.66 8.11 -29.72
C ARG A 441 2.88 8.61 -31.16
N HIS A 442 3.59 7.88 -32.03
CA HIS A 442 3.77 8.15 -33.48
C HIS A 442 4.12 6.85 -34.25
N ALA A 443 4.08 6.88 -35.60
CA ALA A 443 4.20 5.74 -36.52
C ALA A 443 5.21 4.65 -36.08
N CYS A 444 4.73 3.41 -35.94
CA CYS A 444 5.52 2.26 -35.48
C CYS A 444 5.46 1.14 -36.53
N MET A 445 6.62 0.63 -36.95
CA MET A 445 6.73 -0.53 -37.82
C MET A 445 6.88 -1.78 -36.97
N MET A 446 5.91 -2.71 -37.05
CA MET A 446 5.94 -3.99 -36.36
C MET A 446 6.20 -5.12 -37.36
N ARG A 447 7.13 -6.02 -37.04
CA ARG A 447 7.35 -7.26 -37.82
C ARG A 447 6.65 -8.43 -37.15
N LEU A 448 5.99 -9.25 -37.95
CA LEU A 448 5.24 -10.43 -37.52
C LEU A 448 5.88 -11.66 -38.17
N TYR A 449 6.00 -12.74 -37.41
CA TYR A 449 6.68 -13.98 -37.82
C TYR A 449 5.73 -15.16 -37.57
N LEU A 450 5.70 -16.26 -38.35
CA LEU A 450 4.68 -17.36 -38.27
C LEU A 450 5.08 -18.64 -37.47
N GLY A 451 4.30 -19.08 -36.47
CA GLY A 451 4.71 -20.00 -35.39
C GLY A 451 4.61 -21.44 -35.75
N LEU A 452 5.75 -22.12 -35.88
CA LEU A 452 5.78 -23.55 -36.21
C LEU A 452 5.05 -24.44 -35.18
N LEU A 453 4.74 -23.94 -33.99
CA LEU A 453 4.02 -24.69 -32.94
C LEU A 453 2.50 -24.48 -32.96
N TYR A 454 1.99 -23.44 -33.63
CA TYR A 454 0.56 -23.09 -33.60
C TYR A 454 0.13 -22.43 -34.91
N THR A 455 -0.45 -23.20 -35.83
CA THR A 455 -1.29 -22.62 -36.89
C THR A 455 -2.55 -22.07 -36.21
N SER A 456 -2.62 -20.76 -36.01
CA SER A 456 -3.82 -20.12 -35.48
C SER A 456 -4.96 -20.30 -36.48
N LYS A 457 -5.76 -21.37 -36.33
CA LYS A 457 -7.00 -21.57 -37.10
C LYS A 457 -8.09 -20.53 -36.73
N GLN A 458 -7.81 -19.70 -35.72
CA GLN A 458 -8.58 -18.50 -35.35
C GLN A 458 -8.25 -17.29 -36.25
N THR A 459 -8.75 -17.26 -37.48
CA THR A 459 -8.65 -16.06 -38.36
C THR A 459 -9.68 -14.98 -38.05
N HIS A 460 -10.34 -15.08 -36.90
CA HIS A 460 -11.25 -14.05 -36.39
C HIS A 460 -10.73 -13.36 -35.14
N ALA A 461 -9.53 -13.71 -34.68
CA ALA A 461 -8.71 -12.68 -34.06
C ALA A 461 -8.54 -11.61 -35.14
N ARG A 462 -9.16 -10.44 -34.93
CA ARG A 462 -8.77 -9.18 -35.56
C ARG A 462 -7.28 -9.03 -35.28
N THR A 463 -6.43 -9.62 -36.11
CA THR A 463 -5.02 -9.87 -35.78
C THR A 463 -4.20 -8.59 -35.78
N HIS A 464 -4.78 -7.51 -36.29
CA HIS A 464 -4.37 -6.15 -36.00
C HIS A 464 -5.58 -5.32 -35.58
N ALA A 465 -6.12 -5.56 -34.39
CA ALA A 465 -6.83 -4.50 -33.67
C ALA A 465 -5.78 -3.54 -33.13
N HIS A 466 -5.45 -2.48 -33.88
CA HIS A 466 -4.75 -1.34 -33.28
C HIS A 466 -5.77 -0.64 -32.40
N THR A 467 -5.80 -1.04 -31.13
CA THR A 467 -6.61 -0.39 -30.12
C THR A 467 -5.82 0.77 -29.56
N LEU A 468 -6.08 1.98 -30.07
CA LEU A 468 -5.52 3.19 -29.51
C LEU A 468 -6.44 3.67 -28.39
N GLU A 469 -6.01 3.40 -27.16
CA GLU A 469 -6.54 4.03 -25.98
C GLU A 469 -5.82 5.36 -25.79
N TYR A 470 -6.51 6.46 -25.99
CA TYR A 470 -5.96 7.78 -25.72
C TYR A 470 -6.84 8.50 -24.70
N SER A 471 -6.16 9.07 -23.70
CA SER A 471 -6.79 9.92 -22.71
C SER A 471 -6.82 11.35 -23.26
N VAL A 472 -8.01 11.80 -23.67
CA VAL A 472 -8.25 13.25 -23.75
C VAL A 472 -8.72 13.66 -22.37
N VAL A 473 -8.11 14.71 -21.80
CA VAL A 473 -8.37 15.23 -20.45
C VAL A 473 -9.83 15.01 -20.02
N GLY A 474 -10.06 14.03 -19.14
CA GLY A 474 -11.38 13.70 -18.57
C GLY A 474 -12.11 12.45 -19.11
N GLY A 475 -11.61 11.73 -20.13
CA GLY A 475 -12.24 10.49 -20.60
C GLY A 475 -11.33 9.54 -21.38
N ILE A 476 -11.49 8.23 -21.16
CA ILE A 476 -10.82 7.19 -21.95
C ILE A 476 -11.64 6.98 -23.22
N LYS A 477 -11.05 7.30 -24.37
CA LYS A 477 -11.61 6.94 -25.68
C LYS A 477 -10.79 5.78 -26.25
N VAL A 478 -11.51 4.82 -26.84
CA VAL A 478 -10.93 3.62 -27.43
C VAL A 478 -11.27 3.61 -28.91
N LEU A 479 -10.26 3.72 -29.78
CA LEU A 479 -10.39 3.52 -31.22
C LEU A 479 -9.86 2.13 -31.57
N GLU A 480 -10.68 1.29 -32.20
CA GLU A 480 -10.28 -0.02 -32.69
C GLU A 480 -10.28 -0.02 -34.23
N ARG A 481 -9.13 -0.29 -34.84
CA ARG A 481 -9.02 -0.52 -36.30
C ARG A 481 -8.55 -1.94 -36.54
N SER A 482 -9.25 -2.69 -37.40
CA SER A 482 -8.90 -4.05 -37.80
C SER A 482 -8.37 -4.10 -39.24
N SER A 483 -7.23 -4.75 -39.48
CA SER A 483 -6.79 -5.18 -40.82
C SER A 483 -6.79 -6.71 -40.95
N GLU A 484 -6.99 -7.21 -42.16
CA GLU A 484 -7.00 -8.64 -42.48
C GLU A 484 -5.67 -9.09 -43.09
N ILE A 485 -5.19 -10.26 -42.69
CA ILE A 485 -3.99 -10.90 -43.23
C ILE A 485 -4.35 -11.72 -44.48
N GLU A 486 -3.48 -11.71 -45.48
CA GLU A 486 -3.69 -12.46 -46.74
C GLU A 486 -3.35 -13.95 -46.59
N LEU A 487 -4.09 -14.79 -47.32
CA LEU A 487 -3.96 -16.25 -47.31
C LEU A 487 -2.52 -16.79 -47.58
N PRO A 488 -1.67 -16.18 -48.43
CA PRO A 488 -0.32 -16.69 -48.73
C PRO A 488 0.63 -16.78 -47.53
N ILE A 489 0.36 -16.06 -46.44
CA ILE A 489 1.18 -16.15 -45.21
C ILE A 489 0.92 -17.46 -44.45
N MET A 490 -0.29 -18.02 -44.58
CA MET A 490 -0.77 -19.14 -43.75
C MET A 490 -0.81 -20.47 -44.50
N MET A 491 -1.00 -20.45 -45.82
CA MET A 491 -1.17 -21.64 -46.65
C MET A 491 -0.13 -21.67 -47.77
N GLU A 492 0.35 -22.86 -48.11
CA GLU A 492 1.13 -23.12 -49.32
C GLU A 492 0.26 -23.86 -50.35
N ARG A 493 0.56 -23.68 -51.64
CA ARG A 493 -0.16 -24.35 -52.72
C ARG A 493 0.48 -25.71 -52.98
N VAL A 494 -0.34 -26.76 -53.08
CA VAL A 494 0.07 -28.17 -53.22
C VAL A 494 -0.73 -28.84 -54.34
N GLU A 495 -0.27 -30.00 -54.81
CA GLU A 495 -1.03 -30.83 -55.76
C GLU A 495 -2.39 -31.26 -55.18
N PRO A 496 -3.47 -31.24 -56.00
CA PRO A 496 -4.81 -31.57 -55.55
C PRO A 496 -5.02 -33.06 -55.32
N GLU A 497 -5.59 -33.41 -54.16
CA GLU A 497 -5.96 -34.79 -53.82
C GLU A 497 -7.28 -35.19 -54.48
N LYS A 498 -7.34 -36.42 -55.02
CA LYS A 498 -8.52 -36.92 -55.77
C LYS A 498 -9.66 -37.39 -54.88
N THR A 499 -9.38 -37.83 -53.65
CA THR A 499 -10.37 -38.40 -52.72
C THR A 499 -10.09 -37.93 -51.30
N SER A 500 -11.09 -37.36 -50.64
CA SER A 500 -11.06 -37.03 -49.21
C SER A 500 -12.38 -37.41 -48.53
N SER A 501 -12.38 -37.43 -47.20
CA SER A 501 -13.52 -37.84 -46.37
C SER A 501 -14.66 -36.83 -46.37
N ILE A 502 -14.38 -35.53 -46.17
CA ILE A 502 -15.41 -34.48 -46.08
C ILE A 502 -15.53 -33.77 -47.43
N LYS A 503 -16.76 -33.67 -47.96
CA LYS A 503 -17.05 -33.04 -49.26
C LYS A 503 -18.20 -32.04 -49.12
N LEU A 504 -17.90 -30.76 -49.35
CA LEU A 504 -18.87 -29.67 -49.44
C LEU A 504 -19.07 -29.33 -50.91
N THR A 505 -20.31 -29.33 -51.39
CA THR A 505 -20.62 -28.86 -52.76
C THR A 505 -21.34 -27.52 -52.67
N MET A 506 -21.18 -26.62 -53.64
CA MET A 506 -21.81 -25.30 -53.66
C MET A 506 -22.26 -25.02 -55.08
N ASP A 507 -23.52 -24.60 -55.26
CA ASP A 507 -24.10 -24.33 -56.58
C ASP A 507 -24.04 -22.81 -56.83
N SER A 508 -23.56 -22.40 -58.00
CA SER A 508 -23.41 -21.01 -58.43
C SER A 508 -24.42 -20.67 -59.53
N ASN A 509 -24.85 -19.41 -59.55
CA ASN A 509 -25.67 -18.85 -60.63
C ASN A 509 -24.89 -18.60 -61.94
N VAL A 510 -23.55 -18.63 -61.92
CA VAL A 510 -22.68 -18.39 -63.09
C VAL A 510 -21.90 -19.65 -63.44
N ALA A 511 -21.67 -19.87 -64.74
CA ALA A 511 -20.89 -21.00 -65.25
C ALA A 511 -19.40 -20.87 -64.92
N SER A 512 -18.83 -21.97 -64.43
CA SER A 512 -17.40 -22.28 -64.21
C SER A 512 -16.41 -21.10 -64.16
N PHE A 513 -15.82 -20.86 -62.99
CA PHE A 513 -14.70 -19.93 -62.82
C PHE A 513 -13.36 -20.65 -62.94
N ASP A 514 -12.40 -20.06 -63.66
CA ASP A 514 -11.01 -20.53 -63.60
C ASP A 514 -10.40 -20.17 -62.23
N LEU A 515 -10.16 -21.20 -61.42
CA LEU A 515 -9.61 -21.06 -60.07
C LEU A 515 -8.16 -20.58 -60.08
N ASN A 516 -7.39 -20.87 -61.14
CA ASN A 516 -6.00 -20.41 -61.24
C ASN A 516 -5.93 -18.89 -61.36
N SER A 517 -6.82 -18.29 -62.17
CA SER A 517 -6.97 -16.84 -62.26
C SER A 517 -7.49 -16.17 -60.98
N LEU A 518 -8.07 -16.92 -60.03
CA LEU A 518 -8.52 -16.40 -58.73
C LEU A 518 -7.39 -16.41 -57.69
N TYR A 519 -6.45 -17.35 -57.84
CA TYR A 519 -5.32 -17.58 -56.94
C TYR A 519 -3.96 -17.29 -57.60
N SER A 520 -3.91 -16.31 -58.50
CA SER A 520 -2.68 -15.90 -59.23
C SER A 520 -1.50 -15.46 -58.34
N GLY A 521 -1.75 -15.16 -57.06
CA GLY A 521 -0.71 -14.81 -56.07
C GLY A 521 0.00 -16.02 -55.42
N PHE A 522 -0.31 -17.26 -55.82
CA PHE A 522 0.36 -18.47 -55.34
C PHE A 522 1.17 -19.11 -56.48
N VAL A 523 2.50 -19.10 -56.36
CA VAL A 523 3.43 -19.68 -57.34
C VAL A 523 3.42 -21.21 -57.22
N VAL A 524 3.13 -21.89 -58.32
CA VAL A 524 3.44 -23.33 -58.52
C VAL A 524 3.91 -23.52 -59.95
N ASP A 525 4.98 -24.29 -60.11
CA ASP A 525 5.44 -24.86 -61.38
C ASP A 525 4.48 -26.00 -61.79
N GLY A 526 3.43 -25.69 -62.57
CA GLY A 526 2.47 -26.72 -63.02
C GLY A 526 1.44 -26.20 -64.03
N GLU A 527 1.06 -27.08 -64.97
CA GLU A 527 0.32 -26.79 -66.21
C GLU A 527 -0.90 -25.86 -66.05
N ASP A 528 -0.91 -24.78 -66.83
CA ASP A 528 -2.01 -23.84 -67.00
C ASP A 528 -3.25 -24.58 -67.57
N GLY A 529 -4.25 -24.82 -66.73
CA GLY A 529 -5.53 -25.39 -67.16
C GLY A 529 -6.25 -26.31 -66.16
N SER A 530 -5.67 -26.62 -65.00
CA SER A 530 -6.33 -27.41 -63.96
C SER A 530 -7.52 -26.67 -63.33
N LEU A 531 -8.72 -27.28 -63.36
CA LEU A 531 -9.91 -26.81 -62.64
C LEU A 531 -9.85 -27.09 -61.12
N ALA A 532 -8.69 -27.50 -60.61
CA ALA A 532 -8.49 -27.91 -59.24
C ALA A 532 -7.32 -27.13 -58.63
N VAL A 533 -7.52 -26.60 -57.43
CA VAL A 533 -6.48 -25.93 -56.64
C VAL A 533 -6.48 -26.54 -55.25
N ALA A 534 -5.31 -26.81 -54.70
CA ALA A 534 -5.20 -27.32 -53.33
C ALA A 534 -4.22 -26.53 -52.48
N PHE A 535 -4.51 -26.50 -51.19
CA PHE A 535 -3.77 -25.74 -50.19
C PHE A 535 -3.46 -26.59 -48.97
N LYS A 536 -2.30 -26.34 -48.37
CA LYS A 536 -1.85 -26.96 -47.12
C LYS A 536 -1.43 -25.88 -46.13
N CYS A 537 -1.73 -26.06 -44.84
CA CYS A 537 -1.27 -25.14 -43.80
C CYS A 537 0.27 -25.21 -43.63
N VAL A 538 0.92 -24.04 -43.57
CA VAL A 538 2.36 -23.95 -43.36
C VAL A 538 2.75 -24.46 -41.96
N GLY A 539 3.69 -25.41 -41.89
CA GLY A 539 4.27 -25.88 -40.63
C GLY A 539 3.62 -27.12 -39.99
N GLN A 540 2.55 -27.68 -40.57
CA GLN A 540 2.02 -28.97 -40.13
C GLN A 540 2.76 -30.14 -40.81
N SER A 541 3.23 -31.09 -40.00
CA SER A 541 3.68 -32.42 -40.46
C SER A 541 2.52 -33.31 -40.90
N ASP A 542 1.30 -33.01 -40.43
CA ASP A 542 0.10 -33.77 -40.73
C ASP A 542 -0.48 -33.39 -42.11
N ARG A 543 -0.95 -34.41 -42.84
CA ARG A 543 -1.17 -34.40 -44.30
C ARG A 543 -2.47 -33.73 -44.76
N ALA A 544 -3.10 -32.91 -43.95
CA ALA A 544 -4.42 -32.41 -44.31
C ALA A 544 -4.34 -31.35 -45.43
N VAL A 545 -4.76 -31.76 -46.63
CA VAL A 545 -4.79 -30.95 -47.85
C VAL A 545 -6.23 -30.56 -48.14
N VAL A 546 -6.46 -29.27 -48.37
CA VAL A 546 -7.78 -28.75 -48.76
C VAL A 546 -7.80 -28.58 -50.26
N THR A 547 -8.57 -29.42 -50.97
CA THR A 547 -8.71 -29.39 -52.42
C THR A 547 -10.02 -28.71 -52.84
N PHE A 548 -9.93 -27.75 -53.74
CA PHE A 548 -11.04 -26.99 -54.31
C PHE A 548 -11.19 -27.33 -55.79
N LEU A 549 -12.34 -27.89 -56.17
CA LEU A 549 -12.65 -28.36 -57.52
C LEU A 549 -13.74 -27.47 -58.14
N SER A 550 -13.51 -27.03 -59.38
CA SER A 550 -14.52 -26.43 -60.24
C SER A 550 -14.95 -27.43 -61.31
N SER A 551 -16.25 -27.53 -61.57
CA SER A 551 -16.77 -28.36 -62.65
C SER A 551 -16.86 -27.59 -63.97
N LYS A 552 -16.46 -28.21 -65.08
CA LYS A 552 -16.58 -27.67 -66.45
C LYS A 552 -18.00 -27.74 -67.00
N THR A 553 -18.76 -28.75 -66.58
CA THR A 553 -20.10 -29.08 -67.13
C THR A 553 -21.24 -28.71 -66.21
N SER A 554 -20.95 -28.34 -64.95
CA SER A 554 -21.94 -27.92 -63.97
C SER A 554 -21.48 -26.67 -63.23
N ASN A 555 -22.42 -25.81 -62.85
CA ASN A 555 -22.11 -24.59 -62.10
C ASN A 555 -21.83 -24.89 -60.62
N ARG A 556 -21.07 -25.96 -60.33
CA ARG A 556 -20.85 -26.48 -58.99
C ARG A 556 -19.39 -26.41 -58.61
N PHE A 557 -19.14 -25.90 -57.41
CA PHE A 557 -17.84 -25.95 -56.74
C PHE A 557 -17.86 -27.04 -55.68
N ARG A 558 -16.77 -27.78 -55.55
CA ARG A 558 -16.63 -28.79 -54.51
C ARG A 558 -15.36 -28.53 -53.70
N LEU A 559 -15.52 -28.34 -52.40
CA LEU A 559 -14.43 -28.22 -51.44
C LEU A 559 -14.32 -29.53 -50.68
N GLN A 560 -13.13 -30.10 -50.64
CA GLN A 560 -12.90 -31.41 -50.05
C GLN A 560 -11.61 -31.42 -49.22
N SER A 561 -11.67 -32.01 -48.03
CA SER A 561 -10.54 -32.17 -47.10
C SER A 561 -10.78 -33.35 -46.17
N ASP A 562 -9.73 -33.82 -45.50
CA ASP A 562 -9.83 -34.76 -44.37
C ASP A 562 -9.99 -34.06 -43.01
N SER A 563 -9.76 -32.75 -42.96
CA SER A 563 -9.81 -31.93 -41.74
C SER A 563 -10.83 -30.81 -41.91
N LEU A 564 -11.94 -30.89 -41.16
CA LEU A 564 -12.99 -29.86 -41.17
C LEU A 564 -12.47 -28.44 -40.82
N PRO A 565 -11.62 -28.25 -39.79
CA PRO A 565 -11.14 -26.92 -39.39
C PRO A 565 -10.40 -26.14 -40.49
N GLU A 566 -9.75 -26.83 -41.42
CA GLU A 566 -8.90 -26.18 -42.44
C GLU A 566 -9.71 -25.68 -43.64
N MET A 567 -10.87 -26.27 -43.88
CA MET A 567 -11.78 -25.86 -44.96
C MET A 567 -12.29 -24.43 -44.77
N TRP A 568 -12.39 -23.96 -43.52
CA TRP A 568 -12.82 -22.61 -43.18
C TRP A 568 -12.02 -21.52 -43.92
N LEU A 569 -10.69 -21.60 -43.87
CA LEU A 569 -9.81 -20.55 -44.37
C LEU A 569 -9.91 -20.40 -45.89
N VAL A 570 -9.87 -21.54 -46.58
CA VAL A 570 -9.99 -21.60 -48.03
C VAL A 570 -11.37 -21.12 -48.47
N LEU A 571 -12.44 -21.52 -47.77
CA LEU A 571 -13.79 -21.08 -48.10
C LEU A 571 -14.00 -19.58 -47.85
N LYS A 572 -13.51 -19.04 -46.73
CA LYS A 572 -13.58 -17.60 -46.43
C LYS A 572 -12.88 -16.78 -47.51
N ASP A 573 -11.66 -17.17 -47.87
CA ASP A 573 -10.87 -16.46 -48.89
C ASP A 573 -11.50 -16.59 -50.28
N PHE A 574 -12.01 -17.78 -50.63
CA PHE A 574 -12.73 -17.99 -51.89
C PHE A 574 -13.92 -17.04 -52.02
N VAL A 575 -14.80 -16.97 -51.01
CA VAL A 575 -15.97 -16.08 -51.02
C VAL A 575 -15.55 -14.61 -51.12
N LYS A 576 -14.49 -14.21 -50.41
CA LYS A 576 -13.97 -12.84 -50.45
C LYS A 576 -13.44 -12.47 -51.83
N ARG A 577 -12.62 -13.33 -52.46
CA ARG A 577 -12.07 -13.09 -53.79
C ARG A 577 -13.14 -13.13 -54.88
N LEU A 578 -14.10 -14.04 -54.75
CA LEU A 578 -15.23 -14.16 -55.67
C LEU A 578 -16.10 -12.90 -55.64
N ASN A 579 -16.45 -12.40 -54.46
CA ASN A 579 -17.18 -11.14 -54.31
C ASN A 579 -16.41 -9.93 -54.88
N LYS A 580 -15.07 -9.94 -54.79
CA LYS A 580 -14.22 -8.86 -55.34
C LYS A 580 -14.13 -8.91 -56.87
N LYS A 581 -14.06 -10.10 -57.46
CA LYS A 581 -13.90 -10.31 -58.91
C LYS A 581 -15.22 -10.25 -59.67
N SER A 582 -16.32 -10.67 -59.04
CA SER A 582 -17.65 -10.71 -59.66
C SER A 582 -18.75 -10.56 -58.59
N PRO A 583 -19.23 -9.33 -58.31
CA PRO A 583 -20.20 -9.08 -57.24
C PRO A 583 -21.61 -9.66 -57.49
N ASP A 584 -21.92 -10.03 -58.74
CA ASP A 584 -23.24 -10.59 -59.13
C ASP A 584 -23.36 -12.10 -58.88
N VAL A 585 -22.27 -12.76 -58.50
CA VAL A 585 -22.26 -14.21 -58.28
C VAL A 585 -22.86 -14.51 -56.92
N ARG A 586 -23.92 -15.31 -56.90
CA ARG A 586 -24.55 -15.82 -55.68
C ARG A 586 -24.28 -17.30 -55.57
N LEU A 587 -23.76 -17.71 -54.42
CA LEU A 587 -23.57 -19.11 -54.05
C LEU A 587 -24.82 -19.59 -53.32
N SER A 588 -25.24 -20.81 -53.62
CA SER A 588 -26.35 -21.50 -52.97
C SER A 588 -25.88 -22.86 -52.47
N ILE A 589 -26.28 -23.21 -51.27
CA ILE A 589 -25.84 -24.43 -50.55
C ILE A 589 -27.10 -25.13 -50.04
N ASP A 590 -27.18 -26.43 -50.25
CA ASP A 590 -28.24 -27.26 -49.69
C ASP A 590 -27.88 -27.63 -48.23
N LEU A 591 -28.45 -26.89 -47.28
CA LEU A 591 -28.22 -27.05 -45.84
C LEU A 591 -28.45 -28.47 -45.34
N GLN A 592 -29.41 -29.21 -45.92
CA GLN A 592 -29.75 -30.55 -45.43
C GLN A 592 -28.71 -31.60 -45.81
N LYS A 593 -28.01 -31.41 -46.94
CA LYS A 593 -27.04 -32.38 -47.46
C LYS A 593 -25.59 -32.01 -47.20
N GLN A 594 -25.30 -30.73 -47.00
CA GLN A 594 -23.93 -30.21 -47.05
C GLN A 594 -23.40 -29.70 -45.71
N LEU A 595 -24.19 -29.76 -44.62
CA LEU A 595 -23.68 -29.37 -43.30
C LEU A 595 -22.98 -30.55 -42.59
N PRO A 596 -21.67 -30.48 -42.29
CA PRO A 596 -20.91 -31.56 -41.66
C PRO A 596 -21.12 -31.57 -40.14
N LEU A 597 -22.35 -31.85 -39.70
CA LEU A 597 -22.74 -31.84 -38.29
C LEU A 597 -22.10 -32.97 -37.48
N VAL A 598 -21.87 -34.13 -38.10
CA VAL A 598 -21.30 -35.30 -37.42
C VAL A 598 -19.85 -35.01 -37.02
N GLU A 599 -19.05 -34.52 -37.96
CA GLU A 599 -17.65 -34.15 -37.76
C GLU A 599 -17.53 -32.95 -36.81
N TYR A 600 -18.45 -31.98 -36.92
CA TYR A 600 -18.51 -30.85 -36.00
C TYR A 600 -18.79 -31.26 -34.55
N PHE A 601 -19.77 -32.14 -34.33
CA PHE A 601 -20.09 -32.64 -33.00
C PHE A 601 -18.95 -33.49 -32.42
N HIS A 602 -18.18 -34.19 -33.26
CA HIS A 602 -16.98 -34.89 -32.82
C HIS A 602 -15.90 -33.93 -32.29
N ILE A 603 -15.62 -32.83 -33.00
CA ILE A 603 -14.67 -31.80 -32.54
C ILE A 603 -15.15 -31.16 -31.23
N MET A 604 -16.46 -30.93 -31.11
CA MET A 604 -17.07 -30.38 -29.89
C MET A 604 -16.90 -31.35 -28.69
N ASP A 605 -17.09 -32.66 -28.90
CA ASP A 605 -16.87 -33.67 -27.86
C ASP A 605 -15.41 -33.74 -27.41
N GLN A 606 -14.47 -33.67 -28.35
CA GLN A 606 -13.03 -33.67 -28.03
C GLN A 606 -12.65 -32.46 -27.15
N HIS A 607 -13.15 -31.26 -27.50
CA HIS A 607 -12.93 -30.07 -26.70
C HIS A 607 -13.51 -30.21 -25.28
N PHE A 608 -14.76 -30.66 -25.18
CA PHE A 608 -15.42 -30.86 -23.89
C PHE A 608 -14.72 -31.92 -23.03
N GLN A 609 -14.21 -32.99 -23.63
CA GLN A 609 -13.43 -34.01 -22.94
C GLN A 609 -12.12 -33.45 -22.38
N CYS A 610 -11.37 -32.66 -23.16
CA CYS A 610 -10.15 -32.01 -22.69
C CYS A 610 -10.42 -31.05 -21.51
N ARG A 611 -11.54 -30.32 -21.55
CA ARG A 611 -11.98 -29.48 -20.42
C ARG A 611 -12.29 -30.31 -19.18
N ARG A 612 -13.03 -31.42 -19.32
CA ARG A 612 -13.35 -32.31 -18.18
C ARG A 612 -12.10 -32.95 -17.59
N GLU A 613 -11.15 -33.33 -18.43
CA GLU A 613 -9.85 -33.87 -17.98
C GLU A 613 -9.06 -32.82 -17.20
N LYS A 614 -9.06 -31.55 -17.65
CA LYS A 614 -8.44 -30.45 -16.93
C LYS A 614 -9.01 -30.29 -15.52
N VAL A 615 -10.34 -30.20 -15.41
CA VAL A 615 -11.02 -30.05 -14.11
C VAL A 615 -10.71 -31.23 -13.18
N LYS A 616 -10.62 -32.46 -13.70
CA LYS A 616 -10.23 -33.63 -12.90
C LYS A 616 -8.79 -33.52 -12.40
N LEU A 617 -7.85 -33.09 -13.24
CA LEU A 617 -6.45 -32.90 -12.87
C LEU A 617 -6.28 -31.76 -11.86
N ASP A 618 -7.01 -30.65 -12.01
CA ASP A 618 -6.99 -29.52 -11.07
C ASP A 618 -7.49 -29.95 -9.67
N LEU A 619 -8.58 -30.72 -9.60
CA LEU A 619 -9.07 -31.28 -8.32
C LEU A 619 -8.06 -32.24 -7.69
N LEU A 620 -7.38 -33.05 -8.51
CA LEU A 620 -6.34 -33.97 -8.03
C LEU A 620 -5.12 -33.20 -7.52
N LEU A 621 -4.72 -32.13 -8.22
CA LEU A 621 -3.66 -31.21 -7.79
C LEU A 621 -4.02 -30.52 -6.47
N GLU A 622 -5.26 -30.05 -6.31
CA GLU A 622 -5.73 -29.44 -5.07
C GLU A 622 -5.62 -30.43 -3.89
N SER A 623 -6.12 -31.65 -4.07
CA SER A 623 -6.08 -32.68 -3.03
C SER A 623 -4.65 -33.07 -2.63
N THR A 624 -3.74 -33.19 -3.60
CA THR A 624 -2.33 -33.54 -3.37
C THR A 624 -1.53 -32.37 -2.77
N ALA A 625 -1.82 -31.13 -3.18
CA ALA A 625 -1.24 -29.93 -2.58
C ALA A 625 -1.66 -29.75 -1.12
N LEU A 626 -2.91 -30.08 -0.77
CA LEU A 626 -3.37 -30.09 0.62
C LEU A 626 -2.64 -31.14 1.45
N GLN A 627 -2.44 -32.35 0.91
CA GLN A 627 -1.65 -33.40 1.57
C GLN A 627 -0.21 -32.95 1.80
N TYR A 628 0.44 -32.40 0.78
CA TYR A 628 1.81 -31.86 0.88
C TYR A 628 1.92 -30.79 1.97
N ARG A 629 0.98 -29.82 1.99
CA ARG A 629 0.91 -28.78 3.02
C ARG A 629 0.70 -29.34 4.42
N ALA A 630 -0.10 -30.40 4.57
CA ALA A 630 -0.32 -31.06 5.86
C ALA A 630 0.96 -31.74 6.37
N VAL A 631 1.70 -32.42 5.48
CA VAL A 631 3.00 -33.02 5.81
C VAL A 631 4.02 -31.95 6.20
N GLN A 632 4.11 -30.84 5.44
CA GLN A 632 4.97 -29.71 5.77
C GLN A 632 4.66 -29.11 7.15
N LYS A 633 3.38 -28.86 7.45
CA LYS A 633 2.96 -28.35 8.78
C LYS A 633 3.37 -29.31 9.89
N ARG A 634 3.24 -30.62 9.68
CA ARG A 634 3.65 -31.63 10.67
C ARG A 634 5.16 -31.66 10.87
N LEU A 635 5.95 -31.56 9.80
CA LEU A 635 7.41 -31.46 9.85
C LEU A 635 7.86 -30.19 10.59
N LEU A 636 7.24 -29.04 10.35
CA LEU A 636 7.56 -27.79 11.05
C LEU A 636 7.34 -27.87 12.56
N ILE A 637 6.28 -28.55 13.01
CA ILE A 637 6.03 -28.78 14.44
C ILE A 637 7.16 -29.64 15.03
N ILE A 638 7.53 -30.73 14.35
CA ILE A 638 8.61 -31.63 14.80
C ILE A 638 9.97 -30.91 14.81
N PHE A 639 10.26 -30.04 13.83
CA PHE A 639 11.51 -29.25 13.83
C PHE A 639 11.55 -28.18 14.92
N LYS A 640 10.39 -27.71 15.41
CA LYS A 640 10.32 -26.80 16.55
C LYS A 640 10.55 -27.53 17.88
N ASP A 641 10.24 -28.82 17.94
CA ASP A 641 10.46 -29.64 19.12
C ASP A 641 11.94 -30.00 19.30
N LYS A 642 12.47 -29.82 20.51
CA LYS A 642 13.87 -30.11 20.84
C LYS A 642 14.19 -31.61 20.97
N SER A 643 13.17 -32.48 20.92
CA SER A 643 13.32 -33.93 21.06
C SER A 643 13.49 -34.61 19.70
N ALA A 644 14.49 -35.48 19.61
CA ALA A 644 14.82 -36.21 18.37
C ALA A 644 13.78 -37.30 18.08
N THR A 645 12.67 -36.92 17.43
CA THR A 645 11.69 -37.89 16.92
C THR A 645 12.11 -38.35 15.51
N SER A 646 12.01 -39.65 15.22
CA SER A 646 12.46 -40.22 13.93
C SER A 646 11.68 -39.65 12.73
N LEU A 647 12.35 -38.83 11.92
CA LEU A 647 11.79 -38.12 10.75
C LEU A 647 11.66 -38.98 9.48
N LYS A 648 12.31 -40.15 9.45
CA LYS A 648 12.53 -40.95 8.22
C LYS A 648 11.25 -41.28 7.43
N LYS A 649 10.10 -41.42 8.10
CA LYS A 649 8.82 -41.75 7.44
C LYS A 649 8.12 -40.54 6.83
N LEU A 650 8.34 -39.34 7.37
CA LEU A 650 7.71 -38.11 6.89
C LEU A 650 8.49 -37.50 5.72
N ASP A 651 9.81 -37.65 5.72
CA ASP A 651 10.67 -37.17 4.62
C ASP A 651 10.35 -37.92 3.31
N PHE A 652 10.19 -39.24 3.37
CA PHE A 652 9.77 -40.03 2.22
C PHE A 652 8.38 -39.63 1.71
N LEU A 653 7.43 -39.37 2.62
CA LEU A 653 6.08 -38.93 2.26
C LEU A 653 6.10 -37.55 1.60
N LEU A 654 6.96 -36.64 2.08
CA LEU A 654 7.16 -35.31 1.48
C LEU A 654 7.72 -35.42 0.06
N GLU A 655 8.74 -36.25 -0.15
CA GLU A 655 9.33 -36.46 -1.48
C GLU A 655 8.34 -37.13 -2.45
N ALA A 656 7.59 -38.12 -1.98
CA ALA A 656 6.58 -38.81 -2.79
C ALA A 656 5.46 -37.86 -3.23
N THR A 657 4.91 -37.06 -2.30
CA THR A 657 3.86 -36.07 -2.60
C THR A 657 4.37 -34.94 -3.51
N TYR A 658 5.62 -34.52 -3.35
CA TYR A 658 6.27 -33.57 -4.25
C TYR A 658 6.39 -34.09 -5.68
N LYS A 659 6.86 -35.33 -5.87
CA LYS A 659 6.94 -35.98 -7.19
C LYS A 659 5.57 -36.13 -7.85
N GLN A 660 4.54 -36.43 -7.07
CA GLN A 660 3.17 -36.48 -7.57
C GLN A 660 2.69 -35.11 -8.07
N ILE A 661 2.93 -34.03 -7.32
CA ILE A 661 2.58 -32.67 -7.74
C ILE A 661 3.24 -32.31 -9.08
N ILE A 662 4.52 -32.62 -9.24
CA ILE A 662 5.24 -32.37 -10.51
C ILE A 662 4.59 -33.15 -11.66
N SER A 663 4.36 -34.45 -11.47
CA SER A 663 3.76 -35.31 -12.50
C SER A 663 2.36 -34.83 -12.92
N ILE A 664 1.54 -34.36 -11.97
CA ILE A 664 0.21 -33.81 -12.25
C ILE A 664 0.33 -32.49 -12.99
N THR A 665 1.29 -31.63 -12.61
CA THR A 665 1.52 -30.35 -13.27
C THR A 665 1.93 -30.53 -14.73
N GLU A 666 2.82 -31.48 -15.02
CA GLU A 666 3.20 -31.84 -16.39
C GLU A 666 1.99 -32.36 -17.21
N GLN A 667 1.10 -33.14 -16.58
CA GLN A 667 -0.13 -33.60 -17.21
C GLN A 667 -1.11 -32.44 -17.48
N ILE A 668 -1.22 -31.48 -16.57
CA ILE A 668 -2.03 -30.27 -16.75
C ILE A 668 -1.50 -29.45 -17.93
N ASP A 669 -0.19 -29.22 -18.01
CA ASP A 669 0.44 -28.48 -19.11
C ASP A 669 0.21 -29.17 -20.46
N ALA A 670 0.36 -30.50 -20.51
CA ALA A 670 0.10 -31.29 -21.70
C ALA A 670 -1.39 -31.23 -22.09
N ASN A 671 -2.31 -31.28 -21.13
CA ASN A 671 -3.74 -31.17 -21.39
C ASN A 671 -4.15 -29.75 -21.79
N ASP A 672 -3.54 -28.71 -21.23
CA ASP A 672 -3.75 -27.32 -21.64
C ASP A 672 -3.32 -27.08 -23.08
N LEU A 673 -2.24 -27.73 -23.52
CA LEU A 673 -1.82 -27.70 -24.92
C LEU A 673 -2.86 -28.37 -25.83
N LYS A 674 -3.34 -29.57 -25.46
CA LYS A 674 -4.42 -30.27 -26.19
C LYS A 674 -5.71 -29.45 -26.23
N LEU A 675 -6.10 -28.85 -25.10
CA LEU A 675 -7.29 -28.01 -24.99
C LEU A 675 -7.18 -26.81 -25.92
N ARG A 676 -6.03 -26.13 -25.97
CA ARG A 676 -5.81 -25.00 -26.89
C ARG A 676 -5.93 -25.43 -28.37
N GLN A 677 -5.40 -26.59 -28.73
CA GLN A 677 -5.55 -27.14 -30.08
C GLN A 677 -7.01 -27.45 -30.40
N ALA A 678 -7.73 -28.11 -29.48
CA ALA A 678 -9.15 -28.40 -29.62
C ALA A 678 -10.00 -27.11 -29.73
N SER A 679 -9.71 -26.08 -28.93
CA SER A 679 -10.40 -24.79 -28.98
C SER A 679 -10.18 -24.07 -30.31
N SER A 680 -8.96 -24.12 -30.86
CA SER A 680 -8.68 -23.54 -32.18
C SER A 680 -9.41 -24.28 -33.30
N SER A 681 -9.44 -25.61 -33.24
CA SER A 681 -10.17 -26.45 -34.21
C SER A 681 -11.68 -26.22 -34.14
N LEU A 682 -12.25 -26.15 -32.94
CA LEU A 682 -13.67 -25.85 -32.72
C LEU A 682 -14.03 -24.43 -33.18
N SER A 683 -13.16 -23.45 -32.95
CA SER A 683 -13.34 -22.09 -33.45
C SER A 683 -13.39 -22.04 -34.99
N ALA A 684 -12.47 -22.73 -35.67
CA ALA A 684 -12.50 -22.78 -37.13
C ALA A 684 -13.73 -23.53 -37.68
N ALA A 685 -14.11 -24.64 -37.04
CA ALA A 685 -15.28 -25.42 -37.43
C ALA A 685 -16.61 -24.65 -37.19
N THR A 686 -16.74 -23.91 -36.08
CA THR A 686 -17.88 -23.01 -35.83
C THR A 686 -17.97 -21.91 -36.88
N HIS A 687 -16.85 -21.28 -37.22
CA HIS A 687 -16.80 -20.29 -38.30
C HIS A 687 -17.25 -20.85 -39.65
N LEU A 688 -16.79 -22.06 -40.00
CA LEU A 688 -17.22 -22.74 -41.23
C LEU A 688 -18.74 -22.94 -41.24
N ILE A 689 -19.32 -23.47 -40.18
CA ILE A 689 -20.77 -23.67 -40.08
C ILE A 689 -21.52 -22.36 -40.21
N ILE A 690 -21.08 -21.32 -39.52
CA ILE A 690 -21.70 -19.99 -39.57
C ILE A 690 -21.68 -19.44 -41.01
N LEU A 691 -20.59 -19.62 -41.75
CA LEU A 691 -20.49 -19.18 -43.15
C LEU A 691 -21.35 -20.02 -44.10
N LEU A 692 -21.40 -21.35 -43.92
CA LEU A 692 -22.30 -22.21 -44.69
C LEU A 692 -23.76 -21.81 -44.50
N ILE A 693 -24.16 -21.48 -43.26
CA ILE A 693 -25.50 -20.99 -42.95
C ILE A 693 -25.76 -19.62 -43.60
N ARG A 694 -24.78 -18.71 -43.55
CA ARG A 694 -24.87 -17.40 -44.22
C ARG A 694 -25.13 -17.53 -45.72
N ILE A 695 -24.37 -18.39 -46.39
CA ILE A 695 -24.48 -18.62 -47.83
C ILE A 695 -25.83 -19.27 -48.17
N ALA A 696 -26.26 -20.27 -47.39
CA ALA A 696 -27.47 -21.00 -47.71
C ALA A 696 -28.77 -20.22 -47.45
N LEU A 697 -28.82 -19.39 -46.41
CA LEU A 697 -30.01 -18.62 -46.05
C LEU A 697 -30.01 -17.20 -46.63
N ASN A 698 -28.92 -16.76 -47.29
CA ASN A 698 -28.70 -15.38 -47.73
C ASN A 698 -28.96 -14.37 -46.60
N LEU A 699 -28.37 -14.60 -45.42
CA LEU A 699 -28.53 -13.72 -44.26
C LEU A 699 -27.96 -12.33 -44.54
N SER A 700 -28.67 -11.29 -44.11
CA SER A 700 -28.17 -9.92 -44.10
C SER A 700 -27.00 -9.75 -43.12
N ASP A 701 -26.20 -8.69 -43.28
CA ASP A 701 -25.06 -8.42 -42.38
C ASP A 701 -25.50 -8.15 -40.93
N GLU A 702 -26.72 -7.63 -40.72
CA GLU A 702 -27.28 -7.42 -39.37
C GLU A 702 -27.70 -8.74 -38.72
N GLU A 703 -28.43 -9.59 -39.45
CA GLU A 703 -28.82 -10.93 -38.97
C GLU A 703 -27.58 -11.78 -38.69
N MET A 704 -26.54 -11.63 -39.51
CA MET A 704 -25.27 -12.31 -39.31
C MET A 704 -24.55 -11.86 -38.02
N LYS A 705 -24.56 -10.57 -37.69
CA LYS A 705 -23.98 -10.07 -36.43
C LYS A 705 -24.72 -10.63 -35.22
N ILE A 706 -26.05 -10.66 -35.27
CA ILE A 706 -26.87 -11.26 -34.20
C ILE A 706 -26.55 -12.75 -34.09
N PHE A 707 -26.50 -13.47 -35.21
CA PHE A 707 -26.18 -14.89 -35.24
C PHE A 707 -24.76 -15.20 -34.70
N GLN A 708 -23.75 -14.44 -35.11
CA GLN A 708 -22.38 -14.56 -34.59
C GLN A 708 -22.25 -14.19 -33.12
N SER A 709 -23.07 -13.26 -32.61
CA SER A 709 -23.09 -12.92 -31.18
C SER A 709 -23.73 -14.02 -30.33
N SER A 710 -24.68 -14.77 -30.89
CA SER A 710 -25.36 -15.87 -30.19
C SER A 710 -24.58 -17.19 -30.32
N PHE A 711 -24.24 -17.56 -31.55
CA PHE A 711 -23.40 -18.71 -31.87
C PHE A 711 -21.95 -18.26 -32.01
N THR A 712 -21.35 -17.90 -30.87
CA THR A 712 -20.02 -17.28 -30.86
C THR A 712 -18.95 -18.24 -31.36
N PRO A 713 -18.15 -17.85 -32.36
CA PRO A 713 -17.06 -18.69 -32.86
C PRO A 713 -15.74 -18.48 -32.09
N ASN A 714 -15.73 -17.54 -31.16
CA ASN A 714 -14.58 -17.29 -30.29
C ASN A 714 -14.63 -18.25 -29.09
N VAL A 715 -13.84 -19.33 -29.19
CA VAL A 715 -13.74 -20.33 -28.11
C VAL A 715 -12.72 -19.83 -27.09
N HIS A 716 -13.22 -19.23 -26.01
CA HIS A 716 -12.40 -18.76 -24.90
C HIS A 716 -12.04 -19.88 -23.92
N SER A 717 -10.82 -19.84 -23.39
CA SER A 717 -10.33 -20.75 -22.34
C SER A 717 -10.47 -20.15 -20.92
N CYS A 718 -11.43 -19.25 -20.70
CA CYS A 718 -11.54 -18.51 -19.43
C CYS A 718 -12.45 -19.26 -18.44
N ASP A 719 -11.89 -19.75 -17.34
CA ASP A 719 -12.61 -20.57 -16.36
C ASP A 719 -13.57 -19.79 -15.46
N ALA A 720 -13.44 -18.45 -15.39
CA ALA A 720 -14.21 -17.62 -14.43
C ALA A 720 -15.65 -17.27 -14.87
N SER A 721 -15.96 -17.32 -16.17
CA SER A 721 -17.25 -16.86 -16.73
C SER A 721 -18.12 -17.98 -17.30
N GLY A 722 -17.77 -19.24 -17.02
CA GLY A 722 -18.26 -20.40 -17.79
C GLY A 722 -17.53 -20.52 -19.13
N GLY A 723 -17.44 -21.73 -19.67
CA GLY A 723 -16.74 -21.93 -20.94
C GLY A 723 -17.69 -21.88 -22.14
N TRP A 724 -17.12 -22.16 -23.31
CA TRP A 724 -17.79 -21.95 -24.59
C TRP A 724 -19.10 -22.72 -24.73
N GLU A 725 -19.15 -23.97 -24.26
CA GLU A 725 -20.34 -24.81 -24.32
C GLU A 725 -21.51 -24.22 -23.53
N GLU A 726 -21.24 -23.71 -22.32
CA GLU A 726 -22.26 -23.09 -21.46
C GLU A 726 -22.78 -21.77 -22.05
N ILE A 727 -21.87 -20.93 -22.56
CA ILE A 727 -22.21 -19.63 -23.15
C ILE A 727 -23.09 -19.83 -24.39
N VAL A 728 -22.69 -20.74 -25.29
CA VAL A 728 -23.41 -20.99 -26.53
C VAL A 728 -24.76 -21.64 -26.27
N GLU A 729 -24.86 -22.56 -25.30
CA GLU A 729 -26.15 -23.16 -24.90
C GLU A 729 -27.14 -22.10 -24.41
N SER A 730 -26.69 -21.20 -23.53
CA SER A 730 -27.50 -20.10 -22.99
C SER A 730 -27.93 -19.11 -24.08
N ASN A 731 -27.00 -18.74 -24.96
CA ASN A 731 -27.26 -17.83 -26.06
C ASN A 731 -28.26 -18.42 -27.08
N ILE A 732 -28.07 -19.67 -27.51
CA ILE A 732 -29.01 -20.35 -28.42
C ILE A 732 -30.38 -20.48 -27.77
N THR A 733 -30.43 -20.82 -26.48
CA THR A 733 -31.70 -20.93 -25.76
C THR A 733 -32.44 -19.59 -25.70
N SER A 734 -31.73 -18.50 -25.43
CA SER A 734 -32.30 -17.14 -25.45
C SER A 734 -32.77 -16.75 -26.85
N MET A 735 -31.99 -17.06 -27.88
CA MET A 735 -32.34 -16.80 -29.28
C MET A 735 -33.59 -17.56 -29.73
N LEU A 736 -33.70 -18.86 -29.38
CA LEU A 736 -34.88 -19.68 -29.65
C LEU A 736 -36.14 -19.12 -28.97
N LYS A 737 -36.02 -18.56 -27.77
CA LYS A 737 -37.13 -17.92 -27.05
C LYS A 737 -37.56 -16.61 -27.70
N VAL A 738 -36.63 -15.72 -28.04
CA VAL A 738 -36.93 -14.37 -28.56
C VAL A 738 -37.45 -14.41 -30.00
N TYR A 739 -36.84 -15.21 -30.88
CA TYR A 739 -37.12 -15.15 -32.32
C TYR A 739 -38.03 -16.28 -32.84
N PHE A 740 -38.07 -17.44 -32.18
CA PHE A 740 -38.72 -18.64 -32.74
C PHE A 740 -39.88 -19.20 -31.89
N SER A 741 -40.16 -18.63 -30.72
CA SER A 741 -41.30 -19.03 -29.89
C SER A 741 -42.60 -18.32 -30.33
N LYS A 742 -43.72 -19.05 -30.37
CA LYS A 742 -45.05 -18.52 -30.75
C LYS A 742 -45.87 -18.01 -29.55
N SER A 743 -45.32 -18.00 -28.33
CA SER A 743 -46.08 -17.64 -27.13
C SER A 743 -46.33 -16.13 -27.07
N ILE A 744 -47.61 -15.75 -27.07
CA ILE A 744 -48.12 -14.36 -27.03
C ILE A 744 -47.87 -13.69 -25.68
N ASN A 745 -47.51 -14.44 -24.63
CA ASN A 745 -47.15 -13.91 -23.32
C ASN A 745 -45.71 -14.27 -22.98
N PRO A 746 -44.76 -13.31 -23.03
CA PRO A 746 -43.52 -13.49 -22.29
C PRO A 746 -43.86 -13.34 -20.81
N GLU A 747 -43.99 -14.44 -20.08
CA GLU A 747 -43.94 -14.34 -18.61
C GLU A 747 -42.66 -13.55 -18.24
N PRO A 748 -42.74 -12.57 -17.33
CA PRO A 748 -41.60 -11.75 -16.93
C PRO A 748 -40.69 -12.54 -15.99
N ALA A 749 -40.15 -13.67 -16.45
CA ALA A 749 -39.07 -14.40 -15.79
C ALA A 749 -37.69 -13.97 -16.35
N ILE A 750 -37.59 -12.77 -16.92
CA ILE A 750 -36.32 -12.14 -17.33
C ILE A 750 -35.57 -11.58 -16.10
N SER A 751 -36.22 -11.50 -14.94
CA SER A 751 -35.67 -10.89 -13.73
C SER A 751 -34.71 -11.77 -12.91
N THR A 752 -34.59 -13.07 -13.20
CA THR A 752 -33.80 -13.99 -12.36
C THR A 752 -32.82 -14.90 -13.11
N ALA A 753 -32.98 -15.10 -14.43
CA ALA A 753 -32.09 -15.97 -15.20
C ALA A 753 -30.88 -15.25 -15.83
N ALA A 754 -30.94 -13.93 -16.05
CA ALA A 754 -29.84 -13.17 -16.65
C ALA A 754 -28.65 -12.93 -15.69
N ASN A 755 -28.85 -13.13 -14.38
CA ASN A 755 -27.84 -12.95 -13.34
C ASN A 755 -27.32 -14.28 -12.74
N GLN A 756 -27.77 -15.43 -13.27
CA GLN A 756 -27.21 -16.72 -12.88
C GLN A 756 -26.03 -17.02 -13.81
N ILE A 757 -24.83 -17.15 -13.21
CA ILE A 757 -23.67 -17.72 -13.89
C ILE A 757 -24.13 -19.06 -14.50
N PRO A 758 -23.85 -19.34 -15.77
CA PRO A 758 -24.24 -20.61 -16.38
C PRO A 758 -23.78 -21.77 -15.49
N THR A 759 -24.71 -22.57 -15.00
CA THR A 759 -24.39 -23.79 -14.26
C THR A 759 -23.61 -24.73 -15.17
N SER A 760 -22.55 -25.35 -14.64
CA SER A 760 -21.67 -26.24 -15.40
C SER A 760 -22.47 -27.27 -16.19
N LEU A 761 -22.24 -27.36 -17.50
CA LEU A 761 -22.97 -28.31 -18.33
C LEU A 761 -22.49 -29.73 -18.01
N GLU A 762 -23.32 -30.55 -17.37
CA GLU A 762 -22.95 -31.95 -17.11
C GLU A 762 -22.94 -32.82 -18.38
N ASN A 763 -23.75 -32.46 -19.40
CA ASN A 763 -23.92 -33.25 -20.62
C ASN A 763 -24.01 -32.38 -21.89
N ILE A 764 -23.06 -32.61 -22.82
CA ILE A 764 -22.94 -31.97 -24.15
C ILE A 764 -24.11 -32.28 -25.10
N GLU A 765 -24.85 -33.37 -24.87
CA GLU A 765 -26.01 -33.74 -25.70
C GLU A 765 -27.11 -32.68 -25.69
N LYS A 766 -27.26 -31.95 -24.58
CA LYS A 766 -28.23 -30.83 -24.49
C LYS A 766 -27.89 -29.76 -25.52
N LEU A 767 -26.62 -29.37 -25.61
CA LEU A 767 -26.14 -28.40 -26.59
C LEU A 767 -26.33 -28.91 -28.03
N LYS A 768 -25.95 -30.17 -28.33
CA LYS A 768 -26.15 -30.77 -29.66
C LYS A 768 -27.62 -30.72 -30.10
N LYS A 769 -28.55 -31.08 -29.21
CA LYS A 769 -30.00 -31.01 -29.48
C LYS A 769 -30.48 -29.59 -29.72
N ARG A 770 -29.99 -28.60 -28.96
CA ARG A 770 -30.31 -27.17 -29.15
C ARG A 770 -29.81 -26.64 -30.48
N ILE A 771 -28.60 -27.01 -30.88
CA ILE A 771 -28.03 -26.67 -32.20
C ILE A 771 -28.88 -27.28 -33.32
N GLY A 772 -29.24 -28.56 -33.22
CA GLY A 772 -30.13 -29.21 -34.18
C GLY A 772 -31.48 -28.50 -34.31
N LEU A 773 -32.12 -28.16 -33.18
CA LEU A 773 -33.39 -27.41 -33.16
C LEU A 773 -33.28 -26.02 -33.81
N LEU A 774 -32.19 -25.31 -33.58
CA LEU A 774 -31.94 -24.00 -34.20
C LEU A 774 -31.84 -24.14 -35.72
N LEU A 775 -31.06 -25.12 -36.21
CA LEU A 775 -30.90 -25.38 -37.63
C LEU A 775 -32.23 -25.80 -38.28
N ASP A 776 -33.02 -26.66 -37.65
CA ASP A 776 -34.34 -27.04 -38.14
C ASP A 776 -35.29 -25.84 -38.28
N LYS A 777 -35.24 -24.90 -37.34
CA LYS A 777 -36.07 -23.68 -37.37
C LYS A 777 -35.64 -22.70 -38.46
N LEU A 778 -34.34 -22.60 -38.69
CA LEU A 778 -33.77 -21.79 -39.77
C LEU A 778 -34.10 -22.39 -41.15
N ILE A 779 -33.97 -23.71 -41.31
CA ILE A 779 -34.32 -24.42 -42.56
C ILE A 779 -35.82 -24.27 -42.88
N LYS A 780 -36.68 -24.25 -41.84
CA LYS A 780 -38.13 -24.00 -41.98
C LYS A 780 -38.49 -22.53 -42.25
N GLY A 781 -37.50 -21.65 -42.52
CA GLY A 781 -37.71 -20.28 -42.97
C GLY A 781 -37.89 -19.24 -41.86
N GLY A 782 -37.51 -19.54 -40.61
CA GLY A 782 -37.54 -18.53 -39.55
C GLY A 782 -36.42 -17.50 -39.70
N ARG A 783 -36.77 -16.20 -39.65
CA ARG A 783 -35.83 -15.08 -39.78
C ARG A 783 -35.50 -14.46 -38.42
N LEU A 784 -34.33 -13.82 -38.33
CA LEU A 784 -33.77 -13.24 -37.11
C LEU A 784 -34.10 -11.74 -36.93
N THR A 785 -35.07 -11.23 -37.68
CA THR A 785 -35.55 -9.85 -37.60
C THR A 785 -36.60 -9.68 -36.50
N ASP A 786 -36.53 -8.57 -35.74
CA ASP A 786 -37.53 -8.19 -34.74
C ASP A 786 -38.93 -8.09 -35.36
N GLN A 787 -39.78 -9.09 -35.10
CA GLN A 787 -41.19 -9.06 -35.50
C GLN A 787 -42.00 -7.92 -34.83
N GLN A 788 -41.40 -7.19 -33.90
CA GLN A 788 -42.03 -6.06 -33.21
C GLN A 788 -42.03 -4.76 -34.02
N GLN A 789 -41.03 -4.52 -34.89
CA GLN A 789 -40.99 -3.30 -35.69
C GLN A 789 -42.01 -3.31 -36.83
N GLN A 790 -42.19 -4.44 -37.54
CA GLN A 790 -43.13 -4.52 -38.67
C GLN A 790 -44.61 -4.32 -38.26
N LYS A 791 -45.00 -4.72 -37.03
CA LYS A 791 -46.36 -4.49 -36.51
C LYS A 791 -46.60 -3.05 -36.03
N GLN A 792 -45.56 -2.30 -35.66
CA GLN A 792 -45.66 -0.88 -35.28
C GLN A 792 -45.69 0.05 -36.51
N THR A 793 -44.98 -0.29 -37.58
CA THR A 793 -45.01 0.49 -38.83
C THR A 793 -46.39 0.42 -39.51
N GLN A 794 -47.08 -0.74 -39.46
CA GLN A 794 -48.44 -0.83 -40.00
C GLN A 794 -49.49 -0.04 -39.20
N ARG A 795 -49.32 0.07 -37.87
CA ARG A 795 -50.22 0.86 -37.00
C ARG A 795 -50.03 2.38 -37.14
N SER A 796 -48.81 2.84 -37.44
CA SER A 796 -48.52 4.27 -37.61
C SER A 796 -49.09 4.83 -38.93
N THR A 797 -49.17 4.03 -40.00
CA THR A 797 -49.85 4.45 -41.24
C THR A 797 -51.38 4.54 -41.13
N GLN A 798 -52.03 3.81 -40.22
CA GLN A 798 -53.48 3.92 -40.01
C GLN A 798 -53.88 5.07 -39.07
N GLN A 799 -52.96 5.55 -38.21
CA GLN A 799 -53.23 6.63 -37.26
C GLN A 799 -52.99 8.04 -37.80
N TYR A 800 -52.39 8.20 -38.99
CA TYR A 800 -52.12 9.52 -39.58
C TYR A 800 -53.32 10.14 -40.35
N GLN A 801 -54.46 9.43 -40.48
CA GLN A 801 -55.66 9.96 -41.14
C GLN A 801 -56.79 10.38 -40.18
N GLN A 802 -56.62 10.26 -38.87
CA GLN A 802 -57.65 10.66 -37.90
C GLN A 802 -57.02 11.41 -36.73
N LYS A 803 -57.50 12.65 -36.51
CA LYS A 803 -57.33 13.53 -35.34
C LYS A 803 -56.32 14.68 -35.48
N SER A 804 -56.75 15.69 -36.23
CA SER A 804 -56.71 17.09 -35.78
C SER A 804 -57.71 17.29 -34.63
N GLY A 805 -57.30 17.93 -33.53
CA GLY A 805 -58.21 18.41 -32.47
C GLY A 805 -57.77 18.04 -31.05
N ASP A 806 -57.20 19.04 -30.36
CA ASP A 806 -57.19 19.33 -28.92
C ASP A 806 -56.65 18.35 -27.86
N GLY A 807 -55.81 18.92 -26.98
CA GLY A 807 -56.07 18.90 -25.54
C GLY A 807 -55.49 17.76 -24.69
N ILE A 808 -54.30 18.00 -24.13
CA ILE A 808 -53.81 17.62 -22.78
C ILE A 808 -54.02 16.15 -22.29
N ASN A 809 -52.92 15.38 -22.18
CA ASN A 809 -52.44 14.71 -20.93
C ASN A 809 -51.31 13.72 -21.25
N PHE A 810 -50.06 14.09 -20.97
CA PHE A 810 -48.93 13.16 -21.04
C PHE A 810 -48.79 12.37 -19.74
N LYS A 811 -49.18 11.09 -19.76
CA LYS A 811 -48.68 10.06 -18.84
C LYS A 811 -47.94 9.01 -19.67
N ILE A 812 -46.64 9.22 -19.88
CA ILE A 812 -45.75 8.21 -20.47
C ILE A 812 -45.07 7.47 -19.32
N PHE A 813 -45.42 6.19 -19.15
CA PHE A 813 -44.64 5.25 -18.37
C PHE A 813 -43.33 4.96 -19.09
N TYR A 814 -42.21 5.40 -18.53
CA TYR A 814 -40.88 4.96 -18.92
C TYR A 814 -40.66 3.53 -18.43
N ASN A 815 -40.38 2.61 -19.35
CA ASN A 815 -39.82 1.31 -19.01
C ASN A 815 -38.48 1.19 -19.77
N ILE A 816 -37.44 1.74 -19.14
CA ILE A 816 -36.06 1.68 -19.61
C ILE A 816 -35.51 0.31 -19.22
N LYS A 817 -35.32 -0.59 -20.19
CA LYS A 817 -34.55 -1.82 -19.99
C LYS A 817 -33.09 -1.56 -20.34
N TYR A 818 -32.27 -1.60 -19.30
CA TYR A 818 -30.82 -1.63 -19.34
C TYR A 818 -30.33 -2.79 -20.21
N GLY A 819 -29.62 -2.49 -21.29
CA GLY A 819 -28.77 -3.44 -22.00
C GLY A 819 -27.43 -3.52 -21.29
N CYS A 820 -27.08 -4.69 -20.76
CA CYS A 820 -25.80 -4.95 -20.13
C CYS A 820 -24.62 -4.74 -21.10
N LEU A 821 -23.93 -3.62 -20.93
CA LEU A 821 -22.55 -3.42 -21.36
C LEU A 821 -21.65 -4.12 -20.34
N LEU A 822 -21.26 -5.36 -20.60
CA LEU A 822 -20.17 -6.02 -19.86
C LEU A 822 -18.82 -5.49 -20.38
N LEU A 823 -18.47 -4.28 -19.93
CA LEU A 823 -17.09 -3.81 -19.88
C LEU A 823 -16.39 -4.54 -18.73
N SER A 824 -15.70 -5.63 -19.05
CA SER A 824 -14.77 -6.28 -18.12
C SER A 824 -13.52 -5.40 -17.97
N THR A 825 -13.57 -4.43 -17.07
CA THR A 825 -12.38 -3.79 -16.49
C THR A 825 -11.69 -4.78 -15.56
N ARG A 826 -10.52 -5.31 -15.95
CA ARG A 826 -9.60 -5.99 -15.01
C ARG A 826 -8.56 -4.98 -14.51
N ILE A 827 -8.82 -4.46 -13.32
CA ILE A 827 -7.82 -3.98 -12.37
C ILE A 827 -7.57 -5.17 -11.43
N HIS A 828 -6.36 -5.76 -11.43
CA HIS A 828 -5.67 -6.41 -10.29
C HIS A 828 -4.52 -7.30 -10.76
N HIS A 829 -3.29 -6.78 -10.64
CA HIS A 829 -2.07 -7.41 -10.07
C HIS A 829 -0.84 -6.60 -10.52
N ILE A 830 -0.62 -5.45 -9.89
CA ILE A 830 0.70 -4.81 -9.79
C ILE A 830 0.96 -4.71 -8.30
N TYR A 831 1.58 -5.74 -7.72
CA TYR A 831 2.28 -5.68 -6.43
C TYR A 831 3.06 -6.99 -6.26
N SER A 832 4.25 -7.03 -6.85
CA SER A 832 5.45 -7.71 -6.34
C SER A 832 6.54 -7.64 -7.42
N ASN A 833 7.79 -7.47 -6.99
CA ASN A 833 9.02 -7.40 -7.79
C ASN A 833 9.48 -6.00 -8.23
N PHE A 834 9.42 -5.04 -7.30
CA PHE A 834 10.48 -4.04 -7.18
C PHE A 834 11.14 -4.22 -5.81
N LEU A 835 12.17 -5.08 -5.77
CA LEU A 835 13.29 -5.05 -4.83
C LEU A 835 14.25 -6.20 -5.18
N VAL A 836 15.53 -5.82 -5.27
CA VAL A 836 16.75 -6.63 -5.36
C VAL A 836 17.35 -6.83 -6.76
N SER A 837 18.58 -6.30 -6.85
CA SER A 837 19.63 -6.27 -7.89
C SER A 837 19.37 -5.45 -9.14
#